data_AF-A0AAV1YRQ8-F1
#
_entry.id   AF-A0AAV1YRQ8-F1
#
_cell.length_a   1.000
_cell.length_b   1.000
_cell.length_c   1.000
_cell.angle_alpha   90.00
_cell.angle_beta   90.00
_cell.angle_gamma   90.00
#
_symmetry.space_group_name_H-M   'P 1'
#
loop_
_entity.id
_entity.type
_entity.pdbx_description
1 polymer ?
#
loop_
_entity_poly.entity_id
_entity_poly.type
_entity_poly.pdbx_seq_one_letter_code
_entity_poly.pdbx_strand_id
1 'polypeptide(L)'
;MSSEETTFMRSAYSSLLSFVEFSSVILRQDGNSEQELSIIKNTDDCWTKSCIQRIAKKFLLKHLADAMDGSLSIIKRWTGLLHQMVLKLPEVSNLKSLTVLCNEDSEVIFFDNIADSVIHKRVKALAMFRNIISSNKLSEFITEKVFMRLYFNMLFDEKEAKAEHLKNACIETIASVAGQMGWKSYYGLLIRCFKGISTAPDKQKVFIRLICSILDKFHFSGLSYTERPKQSFGGVSDMGISETASSILCRCDTFDANTEIQTCLQKVVLPKIQKLLDSESERVNVNISLAALKLLKLLPGAVMDLYLPAIILRICNFLTNNQESIRDEARSALATCLKELGLEYLQSIVRDMRSTLKQGYGHVLGYSLNYILSKCLSSPAPGKLDYCLDDLLSVIKNDIFGAVAEEKEVENIASKKKERRTNKSFESLKLVAQNVTFKTMTGSDPKLLELVKDHLQKHITPSVKAKLENILHHIGAGIESNPSVDHTDLFTFIYGIIKDGFKDEIGWQENNVMKVEGKDKHTNAKRISRGRLVPGGLLSTHLITVFALRILHKRMKGMKQDVKDEYNLSLLDPFVKLLSDCLRSKYEDILSASLGCLTILVRLPLPSLESQAKTIKVALLDIAESSVNSSSLLMQSCLTLLTVLLRNTNITLSSDQLRLLIQLPIFLDLEKDPSAVALSLLKGIVSRKLVVPGIYDIVKRVAELMVTSQMESIRKKCSKTLLQFLLDYPLREKLLQEHLNSLLSNLRRVFWSTLSV
;
A
#
# COMPACT_ATOMS: atom_id res chain seq x y z
N MET A 1 -40.55 -30.08 -17.89
CA MET A 1 -41.15 -31.34 -17.44
C MET A 1 -42.65 -31.19 -17.55
N SER A 2 -43.33 -32.22 -18.06
CA SER A 2 -44.79 -32.26 -18.11
C SER A 2 -45.39 -32.35 -16.69
N SER A 3 -46.67 -32.02 -16.54
CA SER A 3 -47.38 -32.14 -15.24
C SER A 3 -47.29 -33.57 -14.68
N GLU A 4 -47.40 -34.57 -15.56
CA GLU A 4 -47.32 -36.00 -15.24
C GLU A 4 -45.92 -36.42 -14.76
N GLU A 5 -44.85 -35.93 -15.39
CA GLU A 5 -43.48 -36.20 -14.94
C GLU A 5 -43.23 -35.63 -13.54
N THR A 6 -43.77 -34.46 -13.22
CA THR A 6 -43.57 -33.84 -11.91
C THR A 6 -44.31 -34.57 -10.78
N THR A 7 -45.48 -35.12 -11.09
CA THR A 7 -46.30 -35.94 -10.17
C THR A 7 -45.66 -37.31 -9.98
N PHE A 8 -45.26 -38.00 -11.04
CA PHE A 8 -44.52 -39.26 -10.96
C PHE A 8 -43.27 -39.13 -10.10
N MET A 9 -42.45 -38.10 -10.37
CA MET A 9 -41.24 -37.84 -9.58
C MET A 9 -41.56 -37.55 -8.11
N ARG A 10 -42.74 -36.99 -7.79
CA ARG A 10 -43.14 -36.66 -6.41
C ARG A 10 -43.52 -37.95 -5.68
N SER A 11 -44.30 -38.80 -6.33
CA SER A 11 -44.66 -40.12 -5.81
C SER A 11 -43.42 -40.99 -5.60
N ALA A 12 -42.49 -41.04 -6.57
CA ALA A 12 -41.24 -41.79 -6.44
C ALA A 12 -40.37 -41.31 -5.27
N TYR A 13 -40.25 -39.99 -5.10
CA TYR A 13 -39.55 -39.41 -3.94
C TYR A 13 -40.23 -39.78 -2.61
N SER A 14 -41.56 -39.73 -2.56
CA SER A 14 -42.32 -40.13 -1.38
C SER A 14 -42.08 -41.59 -1.02
N SER A 15 -42.09 -42.50 -2.01
CA SER A 15 -41.82 -43.93 -1.76
C SER A 15 -40.40 -44.17 -1.23
N LEU A 16 -39.40 -43.45 -1.75
CA LEU A 16 -38.02 -43.54 -1.25
C LEU A 16 -37.91 -43.00 0.18
N LEU A 17 -38.63 -41.93 0.51
CA LEU A 17 -38.67 -41.40 1.86
C LEU A 17 -39.32 -42.41 2.83
N SER A 18 -40.47 -42.99 2.47
CA SER A 18 -41.11 -44.04 3.27
C SER A 18 -40.20 -45.26 3.45
N PHE A 19 -39.40 -45.62 2.45
CA PHE A 19 -38.39 -46.67 2.58
C PHE A 19 -37.30 -46.32 3.61
N VAL A 20 -36.83 -45.07 3.63
CA VAL A 20 -35.85 -44.59 4.64
C VAL A 20 -36.46 -44.63 6.03
N GLU A 21 -37.74 -44.27 6.17
CA GLU A 21 -38.46 -44.33 7.45
C GLU A 21 -38.61 -45.76 7.95
N PHE A 22 -39.12 -46.65 7.09
CA PHE A 22 -39.19 -48.09 7.37
C PHE A 22 -37.83 -48.68 7.77
N SER A 23 -36.78 -48.32 7.04
CA SER A 23 -35.41 -48.77 7.33
C SER A 23 -34.93 -48.31 8.70
N SER A 24 -35.33 -47.10 9.14
CA SER A 24 -34.93 -46.57 10.44
C SER A 24 -35.54 -47.32 11.63
N VAL A 25 -36.78 -47.81 11.48
CA VAL A 25 -37.45 -48.63 12.52
C VAL A 25 -36.73 -49.96 12.71
N ILE A 26 -36.33 -50.61 11.61
CA ILE A 26 -35.61 -51.89 11.68
C ILE A 26 -34.19 -51.73 12.23
N LEU A 27 -33.52 -50.61 11.93
CA LEU A 27 -32.14 -50.37 12.41
C LEU A 27 -32.07 -49.95 13.89
N ARG A 28 -33.14 -49.37 14.46
CA ARG A 28 -33.22 -48.87 15.85
C ARG A 28 -33.64 -49.91 16.89
N GLN A 29 -33.62 -51.21 16.57
CA GLN A 29 -34.13 -52.34 17.36
C GLN A 29 -33.66 -52.49 18.83
N ASP A 30 -32.93 -51.54 19.42
CA ASP A 30 -32.48 -51.55 20.81
C ASP A 30 -33.36 -50.73 21.80
N GLY A 31 -34.55 -50.23 21.44
CA GLY A 31 -35.35 -49.41 22.38
C GLY A 31 -36.87 -49.35 22.18
N ASN A 32 -37.61 -50.15 22.98
CA ASN A 32 -39.00 -50.05 23.43
C ASN A 32 -39.96 -49.03 22.78
N SER A 33 -40.84 -49.48 21.88
CA SER A 33 -42.21 -48.96 21.78
C SER A 33 -43.19 -50.03 21.24
N GLU A 34 -44.36 -50.18 21.89
CA GLU A 34 -45.37 -51.22 21.54
C GLU A 34 -45.98 -51.05 20.14
N GLN A 35 -45.89 -49.84 19.55
CA GLN A 35 -46.35 -49.59 18.18
C GLN A 35 -45.38 -50.16 17.12
N GLU A 36 -44.07 -50.14 17.36
CA GLU A 36 -43.06 -50.67 16.41
C GLU A 36 -43.13 -52.21 16.28
N LEU A 37 -43.51 -52.90 17.36
CA LEU A 37 -43.71 -54.36 17.39
C LEU A 37 -44.86 -54.86 16.49
N SER A 38 -45.84 -54.01 16.18
CA SER A 38 -46.98 -54.38 15.33
C SER A 38 -46.62 -54.45 13.83
N ILE A 39 -45.68 -53.61 13.38
CA ILE A 39 -45.19 -53.59 12.00
C ILE A 39 -44.29 -54.81 11.74
N ILE A 40 -43.52 -55.21 12.75
CA ILE A 40 -42.52 -56.29 12.68
C ILE A 40 -43.17 -57.67 12.61
N LYS A 41 -44.35 -57.87 13.22
CA LYS A 41 -45.06 -59.17 13.17
C LYS A 41 -45.56 -59.56 11.78
N ASN A 42 -45.57 -58.64 10.82
CA ASN A 42 -46.04 -58.85 9.44
C ASN A 42 -44.91 -58.85 8.40
N THR A 43 -43.64 -58.72 8.79
CA THR A 43 -42.51 -58.78 7.85
C THR A 43 -41.90 -60.16 7.86
N ASP A 44 -42.04 -60.89 6.75
CA ASP A 44 -41.24 -62.07 6.45
C ASP A 44 -39.75 -61.78 6.73
N ASP A 45 -38.97 -62.80 7.16
CA ASP A 45 -37.54 -62.80 7.54
C ASP A 45 -36.55 -62.19 6.49
N CYS A 46 -37.04 -61.51 5.46
CA CYS A 46 -36.31 -60.94 4.34
C CYS A 46 -35.63 -59.58 4.65
N TRP A 47 -36.14 -58.79 5.61
CA TRP A 47 -35.68 -57.42 5.89
C TRP A 47 -34.71 -57.32 7.07
N THR A 48 -33.48 -57.82 6.88
CA THR A 48 -32.42 -57.74 7.89
C THR A 48 -31.62 -56.43 7.83
N LYS A 49 -30.93 -56.07 8.93
CA LYS A 49 -29.96 -54.95 9.00
C LYS A 49 -28.94 -54.98 7.84
N SER A 50 -28.47 -56.16 7.47
CA SER A 50 -27.53 -56.35 6.34
C SER A 50 -28.18 -56.12 4.98
N CYS A 51 -29.43 -56.54 4.77
CA CYS A 51 -30.22 -56.25 3.55
C CYS A 51 -30.42 -54.74 3.36
N ILE A 52 -30.83 -54.02 4.40
CA ILE A 52 -31.04 -52.57 4.38
C ILE A 52 -29.74 -51.83 4.08
N GLN A 53 -28.65 -52.17 4.78
CA GLN A 53 -27.33 -51.58 4.53
C GLN A 53 -26.86 -51.86 3.09
N ARG A 54 -27.15 -53.06 2.54
CA ARG A 54 -26.81 -53.41 1.15
C ARG A 54 -27.59 -52.56 0.15
N ILE A 55 -28.90 -52.36 0.35
CA ILE A 55 -29.73 -51.53 -0.53
C ILE A 55 -29.29 -50.07 -0.46
N ALA A 56 -29.11 -49.54 0.75
CA ALA A 56 -28.64 -48.16 0.94
C ALA A 56 -27.28 -47.92 0.26
N LYS A 57 -26.34 -48.85 0.41
CA LYS A 57 -24.98 -48.72 -0.15
C LYS A 57 -24.91 -48.99 -1.65
N LYS A 58 -25.54 -50.06 -2.15
CA LYS A 58 -25.38 -50.51 -3.56
C LYS A 58 -26.38 -49.88 -4.52
N PHE A 59 -27.56 -49.48 -4.03
CA PHE A 59 -28.61 -48.89 -4.85
C PHE A 59 -28.73 -47.38 -4.59
N LEU A 60 -29.12 -46.97 -3.38
CA LEU A 60 -29.43 -45.55 -3.11
C LEU A 60 -28.21 -44.64 -3.31
N LEU A 61 -27.06 -44.95 -2.69
CA LEU A 61 -25.85 -44.14 -2.85
C LEU A 61 -25.32 -44.12 -4.29
N LYS A 62 -25.52 -45.19 -5.06
CA LYS A 62 -25.11 -45.26 -6.47
C LYS A 62 -25.98 -44.34 -7.33
N HIS A 63 -27.31 -44.48 -7.22
CA HIS A 63 -28.25 -43.64 -7.98
C HIS A 63 -28.24 -42.18 -7.52
N LEU A 64 -27.93 -41.92 -6.25
CA LEU A 64 -27.68 -40.59 -5.73
C LEU A 64 -26.53 -39.90 -6.48
N ALA A 65 -25.43 -40.61 -6.73
CA ALA A 65 -24.31 -40.05 -7.49
C ALA A 65 -24.70 -39.70 -8.93
N ASP A 66 -25.50 -40.52 -9.59
CA ASP A 66 -25.98 -40.26 -10.96
C ASP A 66 -26.97 -39.08 -10.99
N ALA A 67 -27.80 -38.94 -9.95
CA ALA A 67 -28.74 -37.85 -9.82
C ALA A 67 -28.07 -36.47 -9.67
N MET A 68 -26.83 -36.41 -9.17
CA MET A 68 -26.08 -35.14 -9.02
C MET A 68 -25.70 -34.50 -10.36
N ASP A 69 -25.68 -35.27 -11.45
CA ASP A 69 -25.46 -34.74 -12.81
C ASP A 69 -26.77 -34.24 -13.46
N GLY A 70 -27.90 -34.38 -12.77
CA GLY A 70 -29.23 -33.98 -13.26
C GLY A 70 -29.54 -32.49 -13.12
N SER A 71 -30.78 -32.12 -13.42
CA SER A 71 -31.27 -30.73 -13.24
C SER A 71 -31.46 -30.37 -11.77
N LEU A 72 -31.49 -29.06 -11.45
CA LEU A 72 -31.65 -28.56 -10.08
C LEU A 72 -32.86 -29.16 -9.33
N SER A 73 -33.97 -29.46 -10.03
CA SER A 73 -35.15 -30.09 -9.42
C SER A 73 -34.92 -31.53 -8.99
N ILE A 74 -34.08 -32.27 -9.73
CA ILE A 74 -33.64 -33.63 -9.40
C ILE A 74 -32.66 -33.56 -8.22
N ILE A 75 -31.65 -32.69 -8.32
CA ILE A 75 -30.66 -32.47 -7.26
C ILE A 75 -31.36 -32.16 -5.95
N LYS A 76 -32.32 -31.23 -5.93
CA LYS A 76 -33.06 -30.84 -4.71
C LYS A 76 -33.77 -31.99 -4.02
N ARG A 77 -34.38 -32.89 -4.78
CA ARG A 77 -35.07 -34.06 -4.19
C ARG A 77 -34.06 -35.07 -3.65
N TRP A 78 -33.00 -35.35 -4.40
CA TRP A 78 -31.97 -36.30 -3.99
C TRP A 78 -31.11 -35.78 -2.83
N THR A 79 -30.84 -34.48 -2.73
CA THR A 79 -30.20 -33.88 -1.55
C THR A 79 -31.12 -33.92 -0.34
N GLY A 80 -32.43 -33.72 -0.53
CA GLY A 80 -33.43 -33.92 0.52
C GLY A 80 -33.48 -35.37 1.02
N LEU A 81 -33.44 -36.35 0.10
CA LEU A 81 -33.37 -37.77 0.46
C LEU A 81 -32.08 -38.08 1.23
N LEU A 82 -30.93 -37.56 0.76
CA LEU A 82 -29.65 -37.73 1.45
C LEU A 82 -29.69 -37.14 2.86
N HIS A 83 -30.28 -35.96 3.05
CA HIS A 83 -30.47 -35.36 4.36
C HIS A 83 -31.24 -36.29 5.31
N GLN A 84 -32.36 -36.85 4.83
CA GLN A 84 -33.19 -37.78 5.61
C GLN A 84 -32.46 -39.10 5.90
N MET A 85 -31.68 -39.60 4.95
CA MET A 85 -30.83 -40.78 5.17
C MET A 85 -29.75 -40.52 6.23
N VAL A 86 -29.14 -39.33 6.25
CA VAL A 86 -28.12 -38.97 7.25
C VAL A 86 -28.71 -38.88 8.66
N LEU A 87 -29.91 -38.31 8.80
CA LEU A 87 -30.60 -38.21 10.09
C LEU A 87 -31.11 -39.56 10.61
N LYS A 88 -31.75 -40.35 9.73
CA LYS A 88 -32.48 -41.55 10.14
C LYS A 88 -31.65 -42.84 10.08
N LEU A 89 -30.58 -42.88 9.29
CA LEU A 89 -29.76 -44.07 9.05
C LEU A 89 -28.26 -43.85 9.36
N PRO A 90 -27.87 -43.35 10.55
CA PRO A 90 -26.47 -43.05 10.89
C PRO A 90 -25.59 -44.31 10.94
N GLU A 91 -26.19 -45.49 11.13
CA GLU A 91 -25.50 -46.77 11.17
C GLU A 91 -25.02 -47.27 9.81
N VAL A 92 -25.53 -46.70 8.71
CA VAL A 92 -25.08 -47.07 7.36
C VAL A 92 -23.69 -46.50 7.13
N SER A 93 -22.73 -47.38 6.84
CA SER A 93 -21.34 -47.00 6.52
C SER A 93 -21.31 -45.85 5.50
N ASN A 94 -20.50 -44.82 5.74
CA ASN A 94 -20.37 -43.56 4.99
C ASN A 94 -21.32 -42.42 5.39
N LEU A 95 -22.53 -42.68 5.89
CA LEU A 95 -23.47 -41.61 6.25
C LEU A 95 -23.15 -40.96 7.59
N LYS A 96 -22.59 -41.73 8.55
CA LYS A 96 -22.18 -41.22 9.87
C LYS A 96 -21.29 -39.98 9.80
N SER A 97 -20.39 -39.89 8.83
CA SER A 97 -19.49 -38.74 8.71
C SER A 97 -20.21 -37.45 8.29
N LEU A 98 -21.41 -37.54 7.72
CA LEU A 98 -22.17 -36.40 7.21
C LEU A 98 -23.09 -35.78 8.25
N THR A 99 -23.24 -36.37 9.44
CA THR A 99 -24.09 -35.81 10.51
C THR A 99 -23.64 -34.42 10.93
N VAL A 100 -22.35 -34.11 10.78
CA VAL A 100 -21.77 -32.77 11.01
C VAL A 100 -22.38 -31.70 10.08
N LEU A 101 -22.92 -32.09 8.92
CA LEU A 101 -23.60 -31.18 7.99
C LEU A 101 -25.06 -30.90 8.38
N CYS A 102 -25.62 -31.62 9.36
CA CYS A 102 -27.01 -31.52 9.80
C CYS A 102 -27.19 -30.65 11.06
N ASN A 103 -26.21 -29.81 11.43
CA ASN A 103 -26.25 -29.06 12.67
C ASN A 103 -27.45 -28.08 12.71
N GLU A 104 -28.47 -28.37 13.52
CA GLU A 104 -29.74 -27.62 13.56
C GLU A 104 -29.58 -26.21 14.15
N ASP A 105 -28.56 -25.99 14.98
CA ASP A 105 -28.24 -24.68 15.58
C ASP A 105 -27.56 -23.70 14.61
N SER A 106 -27.25 -24.13 13.38
CA SER A 106 -26.66 -23.28 12.35
C SER A 106 -27.74 -22.49 11.61
N GLU A 107 -27.57 -21.16 11.48
CA GLU A 107 -28.41 -20.31 10.62
C GLU A 107 -28.49 -20.79 9.15
N VAL A 108 -27.54 -21.64 8.73
CA VAL A 108 -27.44 -22.21 7.39
C VAL A 108 -27.64 -23.72 7.46
N ILE A 109 -28.75 -24.19 6.89
CA ILE A 109 -29.02 -25.62 6.68
C ILE A 109 -28.37 -26.05 5.35
N PHE A 110 -27.31 -26.87 5.39
CA PHE A 110 -26.52 -27.22 4.21
C PHE A 110 -27.35 -27.84 3.08
N PHE A 111 -28.10 -28.90 3.38
CA PHE A 111 -28.81 -29.72 2.38
C PHE A 111 -29.96 -28.99 1.68
N ASP A 112 -30.60 -28.05 2.37
CA ASP A 112 -31.63 -27.18 1.79
C ASP A 112 -31.01 -26.10 0.91
N ASN A 113 -29.96 -25.46 1.42
CA ASN A 113 -29.35 -24.31 0.76
C ASN A 113 -28.52 -24.70 -0.46
N ILE A 114 -27.89 -25.89 -0.47
CA ILE A 114 -27.03 -26.34 -1.59
C ILE A 114 -27.83 -26.61 -2.88
N ALA A 115 -29.12 -26.90 -2.76
CA ALA A 115 -30.02 -27.15 -3.89
C ALA A 115 -31.13 -26.08 -4.02
N ASP A 116 -30.97 -24.92 -3.37
CA ASP A 116 -31.90 -23.80 -3.47
C ASP A 116 -31.74 -23.08 -4.82
N SER A 117 -32.84 -22.55 -5.37
CA SER A 117 -32.79 -21.75 -6.60
C SER A 117 -31.98 -20.46 -6.43
N VAL A 118 -31.93 -19.91 -5.22
CA VAL A 118 -31.19 -18.69 -4.88
C VAL A 118 -29.69 -18.97 -4.78
N ILE A 119 -28.91 -18.34 -5.67
CA ILE A 119 -27.45 -18.50 -5.77
C ILE A 119 -26.75 -18.19 -4.43
N HIS A 120 -27.15 -17.13 -3.74
CA HIS A 120 -26.49 -16.72 -2.49
C HIS A 120 -26.61 -17.77 -1.38
N LYS A 121 -27.73 -18.49 -1.29
CA LYS A 121 -27.89 -19.61 -0.35
C LYS A 121 -26.95 -20.76 -0.68
N ARG A 122 -26.81 -21.09 -1.97
CA ARG A 122 -25.84 -22.10 -2.43
C ARG A 122 -24.40 -21.73 -2.12
N VAL A 123 -24.02 -20.47 -2.33
CA VAL A 123 -22.68 -19.96 -1.97
C VAL A 123 -22.42 -20.10 -0.47
N LYS A 124 -23.40 -19.78 0.39
CA LYS A 124 -23.31 -19.98 1.85
C LYS A 124 -23.17 -21.46 2.22
N ALA A 125 -23.95 -22.35 1.60
CA ALA A 125 -23.85 -23.79 1.82
C ALA A 125 -22.46 -24.34 1.43
N LEU A 126 -21.91 -23.90 0.29
CA LEU A 126 -20.56 -24.24 -0.13
C LEU A 126 -19.51 -23.75 0.88
N ALA A 127 -19.67 -22.53 1.42
CA ALA A 127 -18.75 -22.01 2.44
C ALA A 127 -18.80 -22.81 3.75
N MET A 128 -20.01 -23.17 4.20
CA MET A 128 -20.20 -24.06 5.36
C MET A 128 -19.52 -25.41 5.13
N PHE A 129 -19.71 -26.01 3.95
CA PHE A 129 -19.05 -27.28 3.61
C PHE A 129 -17.52 -27.18 3.66
N ARG A 130 -16.94 -26.09 3.14
CA ARG A 130 -15.48 -25.85 3.20
C ARG A 130 -14.94 -25.78 4.64
N ASN A 131 -15.70 -25.19 5.56
CA ASN A 131 -15.31 -25.12 6.97
C ASN A 131 -15.38 -26.48 7.67
N ILE A 132 -16.32 -27.33 7.25
CA ILE A 132 -16.49 -28.67 7.83
C ILE A 132 -15.41 -29.62 7.32
N ILE A 133 -15.12 -29.61 6.01
CA ILE A 133 -14.13 -30.51 5.42
C ILE A 133 -12.69 -30.18 5.82
N SER A 134 -12.40 -28.96 6.28
CA SER A 134 -11.09 -28.60 6.81
C SER A 134 -10.84 -29.12 8.24
N SER A 135 -11.92 -29.38 8.99
CA SER A 135 -11.88 -29.80 10.40
C SER A 135 -12.25 -31.27 10.61
N ASN A 136 -12.99 -31.87 9.68
CA ASN A 136 -13.54 -33.22 9.80
C ASN A 136 -13.21 -34.07 8.58
N LYS A 137 -12.91 -35.36 8.81
CA LYS A 137 -12.70 -36.33 7.73
C LYS A 137 -14.04 -36.92 7.29
N LEU A 138 -14.55 -36.45 6.15
CA LEU A 138 -15.77 -36.97 5.54
C LEU A 138 -15.51 -38.30 4.81
N SER A 139 -16.57 -39.06 4.54
CA SER A 139 -16.49 -40.28 3.72
C SER A 139 -15.94 -39.97 2.33
N GLU A 140 -14.83 -40.63 1.97
CA GLU A 140 -14.17 -40.51 0.67
C GLU A 140 -15.12 -40.87 -0.47
N PHE A 141 -15.90 -41.95 -0.31
CA PHE A 141 -16.87 -42.37 -1.31
C PHE A 141 -17.91 -41.29 -1.61
N ILE A 142 -18.54 -40.70 -0.59
CA ILE A 142 -19.61 -39.70 -0.81
C ILE A 142 -19.00 -38.41 -1.34
N THR A 143 -17.85 -38.02 -0.79
CA THR A 143 -17.15 -36.81 -1.22
C THR A 143 -16.76 -36.90 -2.70
N GLU A 144 -16.15 -38.00 -3.13
CA GLU A 144 -15.68 -38.17 -4.50
C GLU A 144 -16.78 -38.54 -5.51
N LYS A 145 -17.76 -39.36 -5.13
CA LYS A 145 -18.78 -39.85 -6.07
C LYS A 145 -20.02 -38.99 -6.11
N VAL A 146 -20.40 -38.35 -4.99
CA VAL A 146 -21.64 -37.57 -4.91
C VAL A 146 -21.32 -36.07 -4.96
N PHE A 147 -20.59 -35.54 -3.98
CA PHE A 147 -20.38 -34.09 -3.88
C PHE A 147 -19.52 -33.53 -5.02
N MET A 148 -18.46 -34.24 -5.44
CA MET A 148 -17.67 -33.80 -6.59
C MET A 148 -18.49 -33.72 -7.88
N ARG A 149 -19.42 -34.65 -8.13
CA ARG A 149 -20.32 -34.57 -9.29
C ARG A 149 -21.23 -33.35 -9.18
N LEU A 150 -21.84 -33.14 -8.01
CA LEU A 150 -22.67 -31.97 -7.73
C LEU A 150 -21.91 -30.66 -7.99
N TYR A 151 -20.70 -30.50 -7.45
CA TYR A 151 -19.93 -29.27 -7.61
C TYR A 151 -19.46 -29.06 -9.05
N PHE A 152 -19.11 -30.12 -9.77
CA PHE A 152 -18.78 -30.02 -11.20
C PHE A 152 -20.00 -29.64 -12.05
N ASN A 153 -21.17 -30.20 -11.75
CA ASN A 153 -22.42 -29.82 -12.40
C ASN A 153 -22.72 -28.33 -12.15
N MET A 154 -22.66 -27.89 -10.89
CA MET A 154 -22.85 -26.48 -10.52
C MET A 154 -21.80 -25.53 -11.16
N LEU A 155 -20.56 -25.98 -11.31
CA LEU A 155 -19.49 -25.18 -11.92
C LEU A 155 -19.71 -24.96 -13.42
N PHE A 156 -20.28 -25.96 -14.11
CA PHE A 156 -20.41 -25.99 -15.56
C PHE A 156 -21.86 -25.91 -16.07
N ASP A 157 -22.83 -25.60 -15.19
CA ASP A 157 -24.22 -25.37 -15.56
C ASP A 157 -24.32 -24.15 -16.49
N GLU A 158 -24.83 -24.39 -17.69
CA GLU A 158 -25.01 -23.39 -18.73
C GLU A 158 -26.05 -22.34 -18.34
N LYS A 159 -27.04 -22.72 -17.52
CA LYS A 159 -28.07 -21.79 -17.02
C LYS A 159 -27.48 -20.73 -16.09
N GLU A 160 -26.32 -21.01 -15.51
CA GLU A 160 -25.65 -20.18 -14.51
C GLU A 160 -24.33 -19.63 -15.03
N ALA A 161 -24.16 -19.60 -16.36
CA ALA A 161 -22.92 -19.17 -17.01
C ALA A 161 -22.46 -17.76 -16.58
N LYS A 162 -23.39 -16.87 -16.21
CA LYS A 162 -23.10 -15.48 -15.76
C LYS A 162 -22.82 -15.36 -14.25
N ALA A 163 -23.05 -16.41 -13.46
CA ALA A 163 -22.91 -16.38 -12.00
C ALA A 163 -21.46 -16.58 -11.54
N GLU A 164 -20.60 -15.58 -11.74
CA GLU A 164 -19.16 -15.68 -11.45
C GLU A 164 -18.86 -16.00 -9.97
N HIS A 165 -19.62 -15.42 -9.03
CA HIS A 165 -19.46 -15.70 -7.60
C HIS A 165 -19.73 -17.16 -7.24
N LEU A 166 -20.70 -17.81 -7.90
CA LEU A 166 -20.98 -19.22 -7.68
C LEU A 166 -19.86 -20.09 -8.24
N LYS A 167 -19.39 -19.79 -9.46
CA LYS A 167 -18.24 -20.48 -10.06
C LYS A 167 -17.01 -20.43 -9.16
N ASN A 168 -16.72 -19.26 -8.58
CA ASN A 168 -15.62 -19.09 -7.62
C ASN A 168 -15.81 -19.95 -6.37
N ALA A 169 -17.01 -19.94 -5.79
CA ALA A 169 -17.34 -20.76 -4.63
C ALA A 169 -17.21 -22.27 -4.93
N CYS A 170 -17.62 -22.72 -6.12
CA CYS A 170 -17.44 -24.11 -6.56
C CYS A 170 -15.96 -24.46 -6.73
N ILE A 171 -15.16 -23.59 -7.36
CA ILE A 171 -13.71 -23.79 -7.52
C ILE A 171 -13.02 -23.96 -6.17
N GLU A 172 -13.28 -23.06 -5.22
CA GLU A 172 -12.73 -23.13 -3.87
C GLU A 172 -13.17 -24.40 -3.13
N THR A 173 -14.42 -24.84 -3.34
CA THR A 173 -14.97 -26.02 -2.68
C THR A 173 -14.35 -27.30 -3.24
N ILE A 174 -14.25 -27.43 -4.56
CA ILE A 174 -13.57 -28.56 -5.21
C ILE A 174 -12.09 -28.62 -4.79
N ALA A 175 -11.41 -27.48 -4.73
CA ALA A 175 -10.04 -27.41 -4.24
C ALA A 175 -9.92 -27.86 -2.77
N SER A 176 -10.86 -27.44 -1.91
CA SER A 176 -10.88 -27.85 -0.50
C SER A 176 -11.10 -29.35 -0.33
N VAL A 177 -11.93 -29.95 -1.20
CA VAL A 177 -12.08 -31.41 -1.30
C VAL A 177 -10.77 -32.06 -1.73
N ALA A 178 -10.10 -31.53 -2.76
CA ALA A 178 -8.82 -32.05 -3.24
C ALA A 178 -7.75 -32.06 -2.13
N GLY A 179 -7.79 -31.08 -1.22
CA GLY A 179 -6.91 -31.02 -0.04
C GLY A 179 -7.08 -32.15 0.97
N GLN A 180 -8.12 -32.98 0.86
CA GLN A 180 -8.35 -34.16 1.71
C GLN A 180 -8.22 -35.50 0.96
N MET A 181 -8.00 -35.47 -0.36
CA MET A 181 -7.93 -36.66 -1.19
C MET A 181 -6.58 -37.38 -1.05
N GLY A 182 -6.57 -38.70 -1.22
CA GLY A 182 -5.32 -39.44 -1.47
C GLY A 182 -4.71 -39.11 -2.84
N TRP A 183 -3.41 -39.39 -3.02
CA TRP A 183 -2.67 -39.03 -4.24
C TRP A 183 -3.33 -39.51 -5.54
N LYS A 184 -3.81 -40.75 -5.60
CA LYS A 184 -4.44 -41.33 -6.79
C LYS A 184 -5.69 -40.54 -7.23
N SER A 185 -6.55 -40.19 -6.28
CA SER A 185 -7.76 -39.40 -6.53
C SER A 185 -7.44 -37.95 -6.88
N TYR A 186 -6.49 -37.34 -6.17
CA TYR A 186 -6.01 -35.99 -6.45
C TYR A 186 -5.42 -35.87 -7.86
N TYR A 187 -4.54 -36.79 -8.23
CA TYR A 187 -3.94 -36.85 -9.56
C TYR A 187 -4.99 -37.11 -10.64
N GLY A 188 -5.93 -38.04 -10.38
CA GLY A 188 -7.08 -38.29 -11.28
C GLY A 188 -7.93 -37.05 -11.53
N LEU A 189 -8.20 -36.25 -10.49
CA LEU A 189 -8.90 -34.97 -10.59
C LEU A 189 -8.13 -33.95 -11.44
N LEU A 190 -6.82 -33.84 -11.21
CA LEU A 190 -5.96 -32.92 -11.95
C LEU A 190 -5.91 -33.27 -13.45
N ILE A 191 -5.74 -34.56 -13.77
CA ILE A 191 -5.77 -35.04 -15.16
C ILE A 191 -7.17 -34.87 -15.78
N ARG A 192 -8.24 -35.06 -15.02
CA ARG A 192 -9.61 -34.77 -15.48
C ARG A 192 -9.76 -33.29 -15.89
N CYS A 193 -9.18 -32.36 -15.13
CA CYS A 193 -9.20 -30.94 -15.49
C CYS A 193 -8.46 -30.67 -16.80
N PHE A 194 -7.27 -31.25 -17.01
CA PHE A 194 -6.54 -31.13 -18.28
C PHE A 194 -7.29 -31.73 -19.48
N LYS A 195 -7.93 -32.88 -19.29
CA LYS A 195 -8.80 -33.47 -20.33
C LYS A 195 -9.98 -32.54 -20.64
N GLY A 196 -10.60 -31.97 -19.60
CA GLY A 196 -11.66 -30.97 -19.72
C GLY A 196 -11.27 -29.78 -20.58
N ILE A 197 -10.05 -29.26 -20.43
CA ILE A 197 -9.52 -28.18 -21.28
C ILE A 197 -9.46 -28.61 -22.75
N SER A 198 -9.05 -29.84 -23.03
CA SER A 198 -8.95 -30.36 -24.41
C SER A 198 -10.32 -30.63 -25.04
N THR A 199 -11.32 -31.02 -24.23
CA THR A 199 -12.66 -31.37 -24.72
C THR A 199 -13.60 -30.16 -24.82
N ALA A 200 -13.43 -29.16 -23.96
CA ALA A 200 -14.27 -27.97 -23.87
C ALA A 200 -13.42 -26.69 -23.82
N PRO A 201 -12.92 -26.19 -24.97
CA PRO A 201 -12.03 -25.03 -25.03
C PRO A 201 -12.72 -23.73 -24.57
N ASP A 202 -14.04 -23.62 -24.73
CA ASP A 202 -14.87 -22.52 -24.21
C ASP A 202 -14.79 -22.39 -22.67
N LYS A 203 -14.56 -23.51 -21.99
CA LYS A 203 -14.46 -23.61 -20.52
C LYS A 203 -13.02 -23.59 -20.00
N GLN A 204 -12.01 -23.43 -20.88
CA GLN A 204 -10.58 -23.48 -20.55
C GLN A 204 -10.21 -22.58 -19.36
N LYS A 205 -10.67 -21.32 -19.35
CA LYS A 205 -10.37 -20.36 -18.28
C LYS A 205 -10.82 -20.85 -16.90
N VAL A 206 -11.99 -21.49 -16.82
CA VAL A 206 -12.53 -22.04 -15.57
C VAL A 206 -11.70 -23.23 -15.10
N PHE A 207 -11.33 -24.13 -16.00
CA PHE A 207 -10.46 -25.27 -15.67
C PHE A 207 -9.07 -24.85 -15.19
N ILE A 208 -8.45 -23.85 -15.81
CA ILE A 208 -7.12 -23.39 -15.37
C ILE A 208 -7.20 -22.78 -13.96
N ARG A 209 -8.23 -21.99 -13.68
CA ARG A 209 -8.45 -21.44 -12.33
C ARG A 209 -8.67 -22.55 -11.30
N LEU A 210 -9.41 -23.59 -11.68
CA LEU A 210 -9.59 -24.78 -10.86
C LEU A 210 -8.25 -25.50 -10.61
N ILE A 211 -7.41 -25.66 -11.63
CA ILE A 211 -6.07 -26.24 -11.49
C ILE A 211 -5.23 -25.42 -10.51
N CYS A 212 -5.21 -24.08 -10.63
CA CYS A 212 -4.51 -23.22 -9.67
C CYS A 212 -4.98 -23.46 -8.24
N SER A 213 -6.30 -23.44 -8.00
CA SER A 213 -6.85 -23.65 -6.65
C SER A 213 -6.61 -25.05 -6.11
N ILE A 214 -6.60 -26.08 -6.97
CA ILE A 214 -6.24 -27.45 -6.58
C ILE A 214 -4.77 -27.49 -6.16
N LEU A 215 -3.86 -26.90 -6.94
CA LEU A 215 -2.43 -26.83 -6.62
C LEU A 215 -2.15 -26.06 -5.30
N ASP A 216 -2.96 -25.04 -4.97
CA ASP A 216 -2.89 -24.34 -3.67
C ASP A 216 -3.23 -25.22 -2.47
N LYS A 217 -3.93 -26.35 -2.70
CA LYS A 217 -4.30 -27.34 -1.68
C LYS A 217 -3.46 -28.62 -1.76
N PHE A 218 -2.32 -28.57 -2.44
CA PHE A 218 -1.36 -29.67 -2.49
C PHE A 218 -0.77 -29.90 -1.09
N HIS A 219 -0.93 -31.12 -0.57
CA HIS A 219 -0.55 -31.47 0.81
C HIS A 219 0.39 -32.69 0.89
N PHE A 220 0.76 -33.28 -0.24
CA PHE A 220 1.66 -34.44 -0.29
C PHE A 220 3.14 -34.07 -0.08
N SER A 221 3.43 -32.78 0.12
CA SER A 221 4.76 -32.22 0.30
C SER A 221 5.26 -32.37 1.74
N GLY A 222 5.57 -33.59 2.17
CA GLY A 222 6.74 -33.73 3.04
C GLY A 222 7.94 -33.51 2.14
N LEU A 223 8.47 -32.27 2.07
CA LEU A 223 9.73 -31.82 1.44
C LEU A 223 9.62 -30.35 0.99
N SER A 224 9.60 -29.40 1.93
CA SER A 224 10.19 -28.09 1.63
C SER A 224 11.70 -28.23 1.80
N TYR A 225 12.41 -28.57 0.72
CA TYR A 225 13.86 -28.33 0.67
C TYR A 225 14.09 -26.82 0.65
N THR A 226 14.03 -26.22 1.84
CA THR A 226 14.60 -24.88 2.08
C THR A 226 16.06 -25.05 2.48
N GLU A 227 16.84 -25.72 1.65
CA GLU A 227 18.28 -25.49 1.68
C GLU A 227 18.54 -24.14 1.02
N ARG A 228 18.53 -23.09 1.85
CA ARG A 228 19.23 -21.85 1.51
C ARG A 228 20.68 -22.22 1.22
N PRO A 229 21.34 -21.62 0.22
CA PRO A 229 22.78 -21.73 0.11
C PRO A 229 23.41 -21.05 1.33
N LYS A 230 23.80 -21.84 2.34
CA LYS A 230 24.71 -21.39 3.39
C LYS A 230 26.06 -21.22 2.72
N GLN A 231 26.54 -19.98 2.66
CA GLN A 231 27.94 -19.68 2.39
C GLN A 231 28.79 -20.50 3.37
N SER A 232 29.68 -21.31 2.82
CA SER A 232 30.68 -22.06 3.56
C SER A 232 31.70 -21.10 4.18
N PHE A 233 31.81 -21.11 5.50
CA PHE A 233 33.08 -20.85 6.19
C PHE A 233 33.31 -22.01 7.17
N GLY A 234 34.50 -22.61 7.06
CA GLY A 234 34.84 -23.88 7.70
C GLY A 234 35.16 -23.78 9.21
N GLY A 235 35.30 -24.96 9.81
CA GLY A 235 35.81 -25.17 11.16
C GLY A 235 35.43 -26.54 11.72
N VAL A 236 36.43 -27.35 12.05
CA VAL A 236 36.42 -28.77 12.43
C VAL A 236 36.08 -29.00 13.92
N SER A 237 35.79 -30.27 14.28
CA SER A 237 35.81 -30.96 15.60
C SER A 237 34.41 -31.29 16.18
N ASP A 238 34.09 -32.42 16.80
CA ASP A 238 34.70 -33.74 17.01
C ASP A 238 33.59 -34.70 17.55
N MET A 239 33.84 -36.01 17.47
CA MET A 239 33.24 -37.21 18.10
C MET A 239 31.98 -37.15 19.00
N GLY A 240 31.13 -38.19 18.84
CA GLY A 240 30.26 -38.72 19.90
C GLY A 240 29.18 -39.69 19.41
N ILE A 241 29.49 -40.99 19.35
CA ILE A 241 28.50 -42.07 19.16
C ILE A 241 27.89 -42.42 20.52
N SER A 242 26.55 -42.42 20.64
CA SER A 242 25.83 -43.39 21.49
C SER A 242 24.34 -43.45 21.15
N GLU A 243 23.95 -44.60 20.60
CA GLU A 243 22.73 -45.37 20.87
C GLU A 243 21.47 -44.68 21.40
N THR A 244 20.47 -44.53 20.52
CA THR A 244 19.07 -44.91 20.80
C THR A 244 18.42 -45.36 19.50
N ALA A 245 18.74 -46.58 19.08
CA ALA A 245 18.14 -47.27 17.96
C ALA A 245 16.87 -48.00 18.44
N SER A 246 15.72 -47.32 18.50
CA SER A 246 14.42 -47.99 18.78
C SER A 246 13.17 -47.30 18.20
N SER A 247 13.29 -46.46 17.18
CA SER A 247 12.10 -45.83 16.54
C SER A 247 12.19 -45.66 15.02
N ILE A 248 13.19 -46.27 14.35
CA ILE A 248 13.43 -46.08 12.91
C ILE A 248 12.77 -47.15 12.02
N LEU A 249 12.10 -48.16 12.59
CA LEU A 249 11.56 -49.30 11.81
C LEU A 249 10.20 -49.07 11.13
N CYS A 250 9.83 -47.82 10.78
CA CYS A 250 8.61 -47.55 10.01
C CYS A 250 8.78 -46.41 8.98
N ARG A 251 9.77 -46.54 8.07
CA ARG A 251 10.01 -45.50 7.04
C ARG A 251 10.29 -45.99 5.61
N CYS A 252 10.08 -47.27 5.30
CA CYS A 252 10.42 -47.81 3.97
C CYS A 252 9.37 -47.56 2.87
N ASP A 253 8.10 -47.29 3.19
CA ASP A 253 7.06 -47.11 2.15
C ASP A 253 6.91 -45.67 1.63
N THR A 254 7.42 -44.67 2.36
CA THR A 254 7.22 -43.25 2.02
C THR A 254 8.18 -42.72 0.96
N PHE A 255 9.34 -43.37 0.76
CA PHE A 255 10.34 -42.89 -0.21
C PHE A 255 9.87 -43.11 -1.66
N ASP A 256 9.25 -44.26 -1.93
CA ASP A 256 8.87 -44.68 -3.29
C ASP A 256 7.67 -43.87 -3.84
N ALA A 257 6.67 -43.63 -2.99
CA ALA A 257 5.50 -42.82 -3.33
C ALA A 257 5.86 -41.34 -3.61
N ASN A 258 6.85 -40.79 -2.91
CA ASN A 258 7.28 -39.39 -3.09
C ASN A 258 8.04 -39.20 -4.41
N THR A 259 8.87 -40.17 -4.81
CA THR A 259 9.51 -40.18 -6.13
C THR A 259 8.48 -40.35 -7.25
N GLU A 260 7.44 -41.15 -7.05
CA GLU A 260 6.35 -41.32 -8.01
C GLU A 260 5.54 -40.02 -8.21
N ILE A 261 5.22 -39.32 -7.13
CA ILE A 261 4.54 -38.01 -7.17
C ILE A 261 5.35 -37.00 -7.98
N GLN A 262 6.62 -36.82 -7.64
CA GLN A 262 7.52 -35.89 -8.32
C GLN A 262 7.70 -36.24 -9.80
N THR A 263 7.86 -37.53 -10.11
CA THR A 263 7.97 -38.02 -11.49
C THR A 263 6.71 -37.73 -12.29
N CYS A 264 5.52 -37.94 -11.70
CA CYS A 264 4.25 -37.62 -12.36
C CYS A 264 4.11 -36.10 -12.62
N LEU A 265 4.44 -35.26 -11.64
CA LEU A 265 4.39 -33.81 -11.79
C LEU A 265 5.35 -33.32 -12.88
N GLN A 266 6.59 -33.83 -12.90
CA GLN A 266 7.62 -33.40 -13.84
C GLN A 266 7.43 -33.98 -15.24
N LYS A 267 7.09 -35.27 -15.39
CA LYS A 267 7.02 -35.95 -16.70
C LYS A 267 5.65 -35.86 -17.37
N VAL A 268 4.58 -35.59 -16.62
CA VAL A 268 3.22 -35.57 -17.18
C VAL A 268 2.54 -34.21 -17.04
N VAL A 269 2.54 -33.63 -15.83
CA VAL A 269 1.79 -32.39 -15.56
C VAL A 269 2.51 -31.18 -16.15
N LEU A 270 3.81 -31.06 -15.94
CA LEU A 270 4.61 -29.93 -16.45
C LEU A 270 4.56 -29.82 -17.99
N PRO A 271 4.75 -30.89 -18.78
CA PRO A 271 4.60 -30.81 -20.24
C PRO A 271 3.20 -30.43 -20.70
N LYS A 272 2.15 -30.81 -19.96
CA LYS A 272 0.77 -30.40 -20.27
C LYS A 272 0.58 -28.89 -20.08
N ILE A 273 1.14 -28.32 -19.01
CA ILE A 273 1.09 -26.87 -18.79
C ILE A 273 1.95 -26.12 -19.82
N GLN A 274 3.13 -26.65 -20.17
CA GLN A 274 3.98 -26.09 -21.22
C GLN A 274 3.26 -26.05 -22.56
N LYS A 275 2.61 -27.15 -22.96
CA LYS A 275 1.79 -27.20 -24.17
C LYS A 275 0.69 -26.13 -24.16
N LEU A 276 0.05 -25.88 -23.02
CA LEU A 276 -0.96 -24.83 -22.87
C LEU A 276 -0.34 -23.43 -22.99
N LEU A 277 0.82 -23.21 -22.39
CA LEU A 277 1.57 -21.97 -22.61
C LEU A 277 1.81 -21.83 -24.11
N ASP A 278 2.48 -22.77 -24.77
CA ASP A 278 2.86 -22.69 -26.19
C ASP A 278 1.68 -22.53 -27.16
N SER A 279 0.50 -23.08 -26.83
CA SER A 279 -0.70 -22.91 -27.65
C SER A 279 -1.26 -21.49 -27.70
N GLU A 280 -0.99 -20.67 -26.69
CA GLU A 280 -1.43 -19.27 -26.63
C GLU A 280 -0.28 -18.33 -27.00
N SER A 281 -0.05 -18.16 -28.30
CA SER A 281 1.00 -17.30 -28.85
C SER A 281 0.63 -15.81 -28.89
N GLU A 282 -0.66 -15.48 -28.95
CA GLU A 282 -1.12 -14.10 -29.19
C GLU A 282 -1.41 -13.28 -27.92
N ARG A 283 -1.73 -13.92 -26.79
CA ARG A 283 -2.11 -13.24 -25.54
C ARG A 283 -1.50 -13.93 -24.32
N VAL A 284 -1.30 -13.15 -23.25
CA VAL A 284 -0.81 -13.67 -21.97
C VAL A 284 -1.98 -14.14 -21.13
N ASN A 285 -2.16 -15.45 -20.96
CA ASN A 285 -3.11 -15.91 -19.95
C ASN A 285 -2.44 -16.00 -18.58
N VAL A 286 -2.76 -15.00 -17.75
CA VAL A 286 -2.30 -14.86 -16.37
C VAL A 286 -2.50 -16.16 -15.59
N ASN A 287 -3.62 -16.86 -15.80
CA ASN A 287 -3.94 -18.08 -15.05
C ASN A 287 -3.05 -19.26 -15.46
N ILE A 288 -2.64 -19.37 -16.72
CA ILE A 288 -1.73 -20.46 -17.16
C ILE A 288 -0.33 -20.21 -16.58
N SER A 289 0.14 -18.97 -16.64
CA SER A 289 1.42 -18.57 -16.03
C SER A 289 1.41 -18.85 -14.53
N LEU A 290 0.30 -18.53 -13.85
CA LEU A 290 0.08 -18.80 -12.44
C LEU A 290 0.10 -20.31 -12.12
N ALA A 291 -0.60 -21.12 -12.92
CA ALA A 291 -0.62 -22.58 -12.76
C ALA A 291 0.78 -23.17 -12.95
N ALA A 292 1.54 -22.69 -13.93
CA ALA A 292 2.93 -23.10 -14.16
C ALA A 292 3.82 -22.77 -12.96
N LEU A 293 3.73 -21.55 -12.41
CA LEU A 293 4.51 -21.16 -11.24
C LEU A 293 4.13 -21.94 -9.98
N LYS A 294 2.83 -22.14 -9.74
CA LYS A 294 2.36 -22.96 -8.61
C LYS A 294 2.86 -24.39 -8.73
N LEU A 295 2.90 -24.97 -9.93
CA LEU A 295 3.51 -26.28 -10.15
C LEU A 295 5.02 -26.27 -9.93
N LEU A 296 5.74 -25.27 -10.44
CA LEU A 296 7.20 -25.16 -10.28
C LEU A 296 7.62 -25.07 -8.81
N LYS A 297 6.82 -24.41 -7.97
CA LYS A 297 7.04 -24.38 -6.50
C LYS A 297 6.95 -25.75 -5.83
N LEU A 298 6.28 -26.72 -6.45
CA LEU A 298 6.15 -28.09 -5.94
C LEU A 298 7.28 -29.02 -6.43
N LEU A 299 8.08 -28.56 -7.39
CA LEU A 299 9.18 -29.31 -8.01
C LEU A 299 10.53 -28.93 -7.37
N PRO A 300 11.59 -29.73 -7.55
CA PRO A 300 12.92 -29.42 -7.03
C PRO A 300 13.47 -28.10 -7.60
N GLY A 301 14.28 -27.39 -6.80
CA GLY A 301 14.85 -26.08 -7.16
C GLY A 301 15.57 -26.05 -8.52
N ALA A 302 16.32 -27.11 -8.86
CA ALA A 302 17.00 -27.21 -10.16
C ALA A 302 16.04 -27.14 -11.37
N VAL A 303 14.83 -27.67 -11.22
CA VAL A 303 13.78 -27.60 -12.26
C VAL A 303 13.18 -26.20 -12.29
N MET A 304 12.99 -25.58 -11.13
CA MET A 304 12.51 -24.20 -11.02
C MET A 304 13.46 -23.22 -11.71
N ASP A 305 14.76 -23.33 -11.47
CA ASP A 305 15.79 -22.46 -12.06
C ASP A 305 15.89 -22.59 -13.58
N LEU A 306 15.60 -23.79 -14.13
CA LEU A 306 15.61 -24.03 -15.57
C LEU A 306 14.40 -23.42 -16.28
N TYR A 307 13.20 -23.55 -15.71
CA TYR A 307 11.95 -23.18 -16.39
C TYR A 307 11.43 -21.78 -16.04
N LEU A 308 11.73 -21.26 -14.85
CA LEU A 308 11.25 -19.95 -14.40
C LEU A 308 11.71 -18.81 -15.34
N PRO A 309 12.99 -18.69 -15.74
CA PRO A 309 13.43 -17.64 -16.65
C PRO A 309 12.70 -17.69 -17.99
N ALA A 310 12.43 -18.89 -18.52
CA ALA A 310 11.71 -19.06 -19.79
C ALA A 310 10.28 -18.51 -19.72
N ILE A 311 9.57 -18.76 -18.61
CA ILE A 311 8.20 -18.25 -18.40
C ILE A 311 8.23 -16.72 -18.25
N ILE A 312 9.13 -16.18 -17.43
CA ILE A 312 9.23 -14.72 -17.22
C ILE A 312 9.62 -14.00 -18.50
N LEU A 313 10.62 -14.50 -19.24
CA LEU A 313 11.06 -13.93 -20.51
C LEU A 313 9.93 -13.93 -21.54
N ARG A 314 9.16 -15.02 -21.60
CA ARG A 314 7.97 -15.10 -22.45
C ARG A 314 6.96 -14.01 -22.12
N ILE A 315 6.63 -13.81 -20.84
CA ILE A 315 5.70 -12.73 -20.43
C ILE A 315 6.29 -11.36 -20.76
N CYS A 316 7.60 -11.15 -20.56
CA CYS A 316 8.29 -9.92 -20.92
C CYS A 316 8.21 -9.61 -22.42
N ASN A 317 8.28 -10.63 -23.29
CA ASN A 317 8.12 -10.44 -24.74
C ASN A 317 6.76 -9.83 -25.10
N PHE A 318 5.68 -10.19 -24.40
CA PHE A 318 4.36 -9.57 -24.64
C PHE A 318 4.30 -8.08 -24.29
N LEU A 319 5.21 -7.55 -23.47
CA LEU A 319 5.32 -6.10 -23.22
C LEU A 319 5.78 -5.32 -24.46
N THR A 320 6.42 -5.98 -25.43
CA THR A 320 6.82 -5.37 -26.71
C THR A 320 5.66 -5.25 -27.71
N ASN A 321 4.50 -5.84 -27.42
CA ASN A 321 3.37 -5.84 -28.33
C ASN A 321 2.81 -4.42 -28.54
N ASN A 322 2.31 -4.13 -29.74
CA ASN A 322 1.71 -2.84 -30.08
C ASN A 322 0.34 -2.62 -29.42
N GLN A 323 -0.42 -3.68 -29.12
CA GLN A 323 -1.72 -3.56 -28.47
C GLN A 323 -1.58 -3.26 -26.97
N GLU A 324 -2.27 -2.23 -26.50
CA GLU A 324 -2.23 -1.83 -25.09
C GLU A 324 -2.80 -2.90 -24.15
N SER A 325 -3.91 -3.53 -24.54
CA SER A 325 -4.57 -4.60 -23.78
C SER A 325 -3.62 -5.76 -23.47
N ILE A 326 -2.83 -6.18 -24.47
CA ILE A 326 -1.84 -7.27 -24.32
C ILE A 326 -0.73 -6.86 -23.36
N ARG A 327 -0.24 -5.61 -23.44
CA ARG A 327 0.77 -5.11 -22.49
C ARG A 327 0.24 -5.01 -21.07
N ASP A 328 -1.00 -4.57 -20.88
CA ASP A 328 -1.64 -4.50 -19.56
C ASP A 328 -1.85 -5.90 -18.96
N GLU A 329 -2.23 -6.88 -19.77
CA GLU A 329 -2.36 -8.27 -19.34
C GLU A 329 -1.00 -8.88 -18.95
N ALA A 330 0.06 -8.59 -19.72
CA ALA A 330 1.43 -8.98 -19.38
C ALA A 330 1.92 -8.35 -18.06
N ARG A 331 1.62 -7.08 -17.81
CA ARG A 331 1.92 -6.41 -16.52
C ARG A 331 1.20 -7.06 -15.35
N SER A 332 -0.09 -7.36 -15.54
CA SER A 332 -0.90 -8.08 -14.55
C SER A 332 -0.33 -9.47 -14.28
N ALA A 333 0.11 -10.18 -15.32
CA ALA A 333 0.77 -11.47 -15.20
C ALA A 333 2.06 -11.36 -14.37
N LEU A 334 2.99 -10.46 -14.73
CA LEU A 334 4.24 -10.27 -13.98
C LEU A 334 4.01 -9.91 -12.51
N ALA A 335 3.05 -9.01 -12.24
CA ALA A 335 2.71 -8.64 -10.86
C ALA A 335 2.14 -9.84 -10.07
N THR A 336 1.28 -10.66 -10.69
CA THR A 336 0.73 -11.87 -10.07
C THR A 336 1.82 -12.92 -9.86
N CYS A 337 2.72 -13.09 -10.83
CA CYS A 337 3.88 -13.98 -10.73
C CYS A 337 4.79 -13.58 -9.57
N LEU A 338 5.11 -12.28 -9.44
CA LEU A 338 5.94 -11.78 -8.36
C LEU A 338 5.27 -11.91 -6.98
N LYS A 339 3.94 -11.71 -6.89
CA LYS A 339 3.19 -11.93 -5.64
C LYS A 339 3.27 -13.38 -5.17
N GLU A 340 3.23 -14.32 -6.10
CA GLU A 340 3.37 -15.72 -5.78
C GLU A 340 4.81 -16.08 -5.41
N LEU A 341 5.78 -15.72 -6.24
CA LEU A 341 7.18 -16.08 -6.03
C LEU A 341 7.79 -15.40 -4.80
N GLY A 342 7.33 -14.19 -4.49
CA GLY A 342 7.90 -13.33 -3.45
C GLY A 342 8.88 -12.30 -4.00
N LEU A 343 9.14 -11.25 -3.21
CA LEU A 343 9.94 -10.10 -3.63
C LEU A 343 11.40 -10.43 -3.98
N GLU A 344 11.91 -11.60 -3.58
CA GLU A 344 13.28 -12.05 -3.81
C GLU A 344 13.59 -12.27 -5.31
N TYR A 345 12.56 -12.54 -6.12
CA TYR A 345 12.68 -12.70 -7.57
C TYR A 345 12.55 -11.37 -8.34
N LEU A 346 12.32 -10.24 -7.67
CA LEU A 346 12.14 -8.95 -8.33
C LEU A 346 13.37 -8.55 -9.15
N GLN A 347 14.59 -8.74 -8.63
CA GLN A 347 15.80 -8.42 -9.38
C GLN A 347 15.91 -9.19 -10.69
N SER A 348 15.64 -10.50 -10.68
CA SER A 348 15.68 -11.33 -11.88
C SER A 348 14.64 -10.86 -12.90
N ILE A 349 13.41 -10.59 -12.47
CA ILE A 349 12.35 -10.06 -13.35
C ILE A 349 12.73 -8.70 -13.94
N VAL A 350 13.29 -7.79 -13.14
CA VAL A 350 13.73 -6.47 -13.61
C VAL A 350 14.87 -6.59 -14.63
N ARG A 351 15.82 -7.52 -14.41
CA ARG A 351 16.90 -7.81 -15.36
C ARG A 351 16.37 -8.38 -16.66
N ASP A 352 15.42 -9.32 -16.59
CA ASP A 352 14.78 -9.90 -17.78
C ASP A 352 14.03 -8.81 -18.56
N MET A 353 13.22 -7.99 -17.89
CA MET A 353 12.54 -6.84 -18.50
C MET A 353 13.53 -5.87 -19.16
N ARG A 354 14.67 -5.58 -18.52
CA ARG A 354 15.74 -4.72 -19.07
C ARG A 354 16.41 -5.36 -20.29
N SER A 355 16.54 -6.68 -20.31
CA SER A 355 17.14 -7.40 -21.42
C SER A 355 16.22 -7.45 -22.64
N THR A 356 14.89 -7.57 -22.43
CA THR A 356 13.87 -7.62 -23.47
C THR A 356 13.51 -6.25 -24.03
N LEU A 357 13.31 -5.25 -23.16
CA LEU A 357 12.79 -3.92 -23.54
C LEU A 357 13.92 -2.95 -23.93
N LYS A 358 14.76 -3.36 -24.88
CA LYS A 358 15.82 -2.52 -25.48
C LYS A 358 15.28 -1.66 -26.63
N GLN A 359 15.95 -0.53 -26.92
CA GLN A 359 15.73 0.42 -28.04
C GLN A 359 14.26 0.77 -28.37
N GLY A 360 13.82 1.98 -28.01
CA GLY A 360 12.49 2.51 -28.34
C GLY A 360 11.33 2.03 -27.46
N TYR A 361 11.55 1.03 -26.58
CA TYR A 361 10.57 0.52 -25.59
C TYR A 361 10.88 0.89 -24.14
N GLY A 362 11.89 1.74 -23.88
CA GLY A 362 12.26 2.14 -22.51
C GLY A 362 11.13 2.82 -21.73
N HIS A 363 10.22 3.51 -22.42
CA HIS A 363 9.02 4.10 -21.80
C HIS A 363 8.04 3.03 -21.28
N VAL A 364 7.96 1.88 -21.96
CA VAL A 364 7.16 0.71 -21.52
C VAL A 364 7.81 0.08 -20.28
N LEU A 365 9.14 0.03 -20.23
CA LEU A 365 9.90 -0.49 -19.09
C LEU A 365 9.61 0.32 -17.82
N GLY A 366 9.76 1.66 -17.87
CA GLY A 366 9.50 2.53 -16.71
C GLY A 366 8.05 2.44 -16.21
N TYR A 367 7.08 2.44 -17.13
CA TYR A 367 5.66 2.30 -16.77
C TYR A 367 5.34 0.93 -16.16
N SER A 368 5.86 -0.15 -16.75
CA SER A 368 5.63 -1.52 -16.28
C SER A 368 6.28 -1.76 -14.93
N LEU A 369 7.45 -1.17 -14.67
CA LEU A 369 8.10 -1.21 -13.37
C LEU A 369 7.22 -0.58 -12.28
N ASN A 370 6.68 0.62 -12.51
CA ASN A 370 5.78 1.27 -11.55
C ASN A 370 4.53 0.40 -11.28
N TYR A 371 3.96 -0.21 -12.33
CA TYR A 371 2.80 -1.08 -12.19
C TYR A 371 3.11 -2.28 -11.28
N ILE A 372 4.23 -2.96 -11.49
CA ILE A 372 4.65 -4.12 -10.68
C ILE A 372 4.89 -3.66 -9.23
N LEU A 373 5.66 -2.59 -9.02
CA LEU A 373 5.95 -2.07 -7.68
C LEU A 373 4.66 -1.67 -6.94
N SER A 374 3.76 -0.92 -7.57
CA SER A 374 2.50 -0.48 -6.93
C SER A 374 1.57 -1.64 -6.57
N LYS A 375 1.56 -2.72 -7.36
CA LYS A 375 0.75 -3.91 -7.08
C LYS A 375 1.38 -4.83 -6.05
N CYS A 376 2.70 -4.95 -6.01
CA CYS A 376 3.42 -5.87 -5.13
C CYS A 376 3.79 -5.27 -3.77
N LEU A 377 3.89 -3.93 -3.68
CA LEU A 377 4.25 -3.20 -2.46
C LEU A 377 3.03 -2.48 -1.85
N SER A 378 1.86 -3.12 -1.86
CA SER A 378 0.64 -2.54 -1.28
C SER A 378 0.73 -2.34 0.24
N SER A 379 1.62 -3.09 0.91
CA SER A 379 2.03 -2.87 2.31
C SER A 379 3.54 -2.63 2.36
N PRO A 380 4.01 -1.71 3.23
CA PRO A 380 5.44 -1.41 3.31
C PRO A 380 6.20 -2.61 3.89
N ALA A 381 7.22 -3.06 3.14
CA ALA A 381 8.07 -4.21 3.48
C ALA A 381 9.54 -3.76 3.51
N PRO A 382 9.99 -3.12 4.61
CA PRO A 382 11.33 -2.54 4.69
C PRO A 382 12.42 -3.60 4.49
N GLY A 383 13.44 -3.26 3.71
CA GLY A 383 14.65 -4.08 3.51
C GLY A 383 14.56 -5.16 2.45
N LYS A 384 13.36 -5.48 1.95
CA LYS A 384 13.18 -6.47 0.87
C LYS A 384 13.60 -5.94 -0.51
N LEU A 385 13.85 -4.64 -0.67
CA LEU A 385 14.29 -4.04 -1.93
C LEU A 385 15.78 -3.68 -1.97
N ASP A 386 16.48 -3.75 -0.83
CA ASP A 386 17.85 -3.26 -0.71
C ASP A 386 18.80 -3.96 -1.70
N TYR A 387 18.59 -5.26 -1.92
CA TYR A 387 19.41 -6.09 -2.81
C TYR A 387 19.23 -5.76 -4.30
N CYS A 388 18.09 -5.20 -4.70
CA CYS A 388 17.74 -4.90 -6.10
C CYS A 388 17.74 -3.39 -6.42
N LEU A 389 18.13 -2.56 -5.45
CA LEU A 389 18.10 -1.10 -5.55
C LEU A 389 18.85 -0.57 -6.78
N ASP A 390 20.05 -1.09 -7.07
CA ASP A 390 20.86 -0.61 -8.20
C ASP A 390 20.19 -0.87 -9.56
N ASP A 391 19.60 -2.05 -9.72
CA ASP A 391 18.86 -2.41 -10.93
C ASP A 391 17.61 -1.53 -11.09
N LEU A 392 16.89 -1.24 -10.00
CA LEU A 392 15.73 -0.33 -10.01
C LEU A 392 16.12 1.11 -10.35
N LEU A 393 17.16 1.66 -9.70
CA LEU A 393 17.64 3.01 -9.94
C LEU A 393 18.18 3.18 -11.36
N SER A 394 18.82 2.15 -11.93
CA SER A 394 19.29 2.19 -13.32
C SER A 394 18.14 2.40 -14.32
N VAL A 395 17.00 1.73 -14.10
CA VAL A 395 15.81 1.85 -14.95
C VAL A 395 15.18 3.23 -14.79
N ILE A 396 15.03 3.68 -13.55
CA ILE A 396 14.44 4.99 -13.23
C ILE A 396 15.30 6.13 -13.80
N LYS A 397 16.63 6.07 -13.62
CA LYS A 397 17.58 7.08 -14.14
C LYS A 397 17.47 7.20 -15.65
N ASN A 398 17.45 6.07 -16.35
CA ASN A 398 17.34 6.04 -17.81
C ASN A 398 15.98 6.56 -18.31
N ASP A 399 14.88 6.36 -17.57
CA ASP A 399 13.56 6.86 -17.96
C ASP A 399 13.36 8.37 -17.67
N ILE A 400 14.05 8.93 -16.67
CA ILE A 400 13.96 10.36 -16.29
C ILE A 400 14.96 11.23 -17.06
N PHE A 401 16.20 10.75 -17.26
CA PHE A 401 17.31 11.52 -17.84
C PHE A 401 17.93 10.90 -19.10
N GLY A 402 17.61 9.66 -19.45
CA GLY A 402 18.17 9.00 -20.64
C GLY A 402 17.46 9.40 -21.94
N ALA A 403 17.85 8.75 -23.05
CA ALA A 403 17.25 8.95 -24.37
C ALA A 403 15.70 8.79 -24.39
N VAL A 404 15.17 7.98 -23.47
CA VAL A 404 13.72 7.79 -23.29
C VAL A 404 13.02 9.07 -22.85
N ALA A 405 13.68 9.90 -22.04
CA ALA A 405 13.13 11.18 -21.61
C ALA A 405 13.03 12.18 -22.76
N GLU A 406 14.05 12.20 -23.63
CA GLU A 406 14.07 13.03 -24.85
C GLU A 406 12.95 12.62 -25.82
N GLU A 407 12.74 11.30 -26.01
CA GLU A 407 11.63 10.78 -26.82
C GLU A 407 10.24 11.20 -26.31
N LYS A 408 10.08 11.37 -25.00
CA LYS A 408 8.82 11.79 -24.36
C LYS A 408 8.56 13.31 -24.46
N GLU A 409 9.59 14.11 -24.65
CA GLU A 409 9.47 15.57 -24.82
C GLU A 409 9.02 15.96 -26.24
N VAL A 410 9.09 15.03 -27.20
CA VAL A 410 8.59 15.23 -28.57
C VAL A 410 7.09 14.90 -28.65
N GLU A 411 6.23 15.92 -28.74
CA GLU A 411 4.76 15.78 -28.72
C GLU A 411 4.20 14.79 -29.76
N ASN A 412 4.74 14.80 -30.98
CA ASN A 412 4.36 13.88 -32.07
C ASN A 412 4.63 12.40 -31.76
N ILE A 413 5.55 12.12 -30.83
CA ILE A 413 5.96 10.77 -30.41
C ILE A 413 5.26 10.39 -29.10
N ALA A 414 5.04 11.36 -28.21
CA ALA A 414 4.36 11.21 -26.92
C ALA A 414 2.88 10.83 -27.05
N SER A 415 2.19 11.34 -28.08
CA SER A 415 0.75 11.09 -28.28
C SER A 415 0.40 9.65 -28.66
N LYS A 416 1.36 8.85 -29.16
CA LYS A 416 1.11 7.51 -29.73
C LYS A 416 0.86 6.38 -28.72
N LYS A 417 1.34 6.48 -27.47
CA LYS A 417 1.24 5.42 -26.44
C LYS A 417 1.02 6.02 -25.05
N LYS A 418 0.14 5.46 -24.21
CA LYS A 418 -0.14 6.01 -22.85
C LYS A 418 1.12 6.08 -21.99
N GLU A 419 2.02 5.12 -22.19
CA GLU A 419 3.26 4.98 -21.45
C GLU A 419 4.28 6.09 -21.77
N ARG A 420 4.12 6.79 -22.90
CA ARG A 420 4.95 7.97 -23.24
C ARG A 420 4.40 9.26 -22.67
N ARG A 421 3.09 9.35 -22.44
CA ARG A 421 2.43 10.53 -21.87
C ARG A 421 2.67 10.70 -20.37
N THR A 422 2.98 9.62 -19.66
CA THR A 422 3.12 9.63 -18.21
C THR A 422 4.52 9.20 -17.79
N ASN A 423 5.23 10.04 -17.04
CA ASN A 423 6.48 9.65 -16.40
C ASN A 423 6.19 9.07 -15.02
N LYS A 424 5.89 7.77 -14.99
CA LYS A 424 5.59 7.03 -13.78
C LYS A 424 6.83 6.67 -12.94
N SER A 425 8.03 6.94 -13.45
CA SER A 425 9.28 6.65 -12.73
C SER A 425 9.47 7.54 -11.49
N PHE A 426 8.86 8.73 -11.43
CA PHE A 426 8.80 9.53 -10.20
C PHE A 426 7.95 8.85 -9.11
N GLU A 427 6.83 8.23 -9.47
CA GLU A 427 6.02 7.44 -8.52
C GLU A 427 6.78 6.18 -8.07
N SER A 428 7.50 5.52 -8.97
CA SER A 428 8.39 4.41 -8.62
C SER A 428 9.43 4.81 -7.58
N LEU A 429 10.04 6.01 -7.68
CA LEU A 429 11.00 6.52 -6.68
C LEU A 429 10.39 6.64 -5.28
N LYS A 430 9.14 7.11 -5.20
CA LYS A 430 8.42 7.17 -3.92
C LYS A 430 8.26 5.76 -3.32
N LEU A 431 7.83 4.79 -4.13
CA LEU A 431 7.63 3.40 -3.68
C LEU A 431 8.95 2.74 -3.24
N VAL A 432 10.03 3.00 -3.96
CA VAL A 432 11.37 2.52 -3.59
C VAL A 432 11.81 3.15 -2.27
N ALA A 433 11.76 4.49 -2.14
CA ALA A 433 12.14 5.18 -0.93
C ALA A 433 11.27 4.81 0.29
N GLN A 434 10.04 4.35 0.08
CA GLN A 434 9.15 3.85 1.13
C GLN A 434 9.53 2.45 1.67
N ASN A 435 10.21 1.62 0.87
CA ASN A 435 10.43 0.20 1.16
C ASN A 435 11.91 -0.21 1.31
N VAL A 436 12.86 0.66 0.96
CA VAL A 436 14.29 0.45 1.23
C VAL A 436 14.60 0.74 2.70
N THR A 437 15.54 0.01 3.30
CA THR A 437 15.98 0.30 4.68
C THR A 437 16.61 1.69 4.75
N PHE A 438 16.17 2.52 5.69
CA PHE A 438 16.67 3.89 5.83
C PHE A 438 18.19 3.95 6.00
N LYS A 439 18.80 3.03 6.76
CA LYS A 439 20.27 2.95 6.93
C LYS A 439 21.02 2.66 5.62
N THR A 440 20.45 1.86 4.74
CA THR A 440 21.01 1.61 3.40
C THR A 440 20.93 2.87 2.53
N MET A 441 19.95 3.75 2.78
CA MET A 441 19.81 5.04 2.11
C MET A 441 20.73 6.14 2.70
N THR A 442 21.02 6.09 4.01
CA THR A 442 21.79 7.12 4.73
C THR A 442 23.24 6.74 5.04
N GLY A 443 23.65 5.50 4.76
CA GLY A 443 25.00 5.00 4.97
C GLY A 443 26.05 5.62 4.06
N SER A 444 27.21 4.98 3.95
CA SER A 444 28.42 5.49 3.28
C SER A 444 28.23 5.88 1.80
N ASP A 445 27.16 5.41 1.15
CA ASP A 445 26.80 5.74 -0.22
C ASP A 445 25.28 5.98 -0.36
N PRO A 446 24.80 7.24 -0.31
CA PRO A 446 23.38 7.56 -0.42
C PRO A 446 22.94 7.48 -1.89
N LYS A 447 22.81 6.26 -2.41
CA LYS A 447 22.50 5.94 -3.82
C LYS A 447 21.28 6.68 -4.39
N LEU A 448 20.27 6.94 -3.56
CA LEU A 448 19.08 7.71 -3.95
C LEU A 448 19.38 9.21 -4.16
N LEU A 449 20.31 9.77 -3.37
CA LEU A 449 20.81 11.13 -3.56
C LEU A 449 21.91 11.20 -4.62
N GLU A 450 22.62 10.11 -4.90
CA GLU A 450 23.58 10.02 -6.01
C GLU A 450 22.90 10.30 -7.35
N LEU A 451 21.68 9.78 -7.57
CA LEU A 451 20.86 10.11 -8.76
C LEU A 451 20.75 11.63 -9.00
N VAL A 452 20.68 12.40 -7.92
CA VAL A 452 20.59 13.86 -7.95
C VAL A 452 21.99 14.45 -8.09
N LYS A 453 22.97 14.02 -7.28
CA LYS A 453 24.36 14.52 -7.30
C LYS A 453 25.04 14.36 -8.66
N ASP A 454 24.85 13.23 -9.34
CA ASP A 454 25.43 12.94 -10.67
C ASP A 454 24.99 13.92 -11.75
N HIS A 455 23.71 14.29 -11.75
CA HIS A 455 23.14 15.21 -12.74
C HIS A 455 23.37 16.66 -12.35
N LEU A 456 23.64 16.92 -11.07
CA LEU A 456 23.95 18.23 -10.53
C LEU A 456 25.38 18.71 -10.83
N GLN A 457 26.32 17.79 -11.13
CA GLN A 457 27.66 18.15 -11.60
C GLN A 457 27.70 18.61 -13.07
N LYS A 458 26.61 18.41 -13.83
CA LYS A 458 26.48 18.79 -15.24
C LYS A 458 25.78 20.16 -15.39
N HIS A 459 25.80 20.75 -16.58
CA HIS A 459 25.10 22.01 -16.85
C HIS A 459 23.59 21.88 -16.58
N ILE A 460 23.07 22.65 -15.61
CA ILE A 460 21.67 22.59 -15.17
C ILE A 460 20.82 23.53 -16.04
N THR A 461 19.91 22.97 -16.83
CA THR A 461 18.84 23.73 -17.50
C THR A 461 17.60 23.84 -16.59
N PRO A 462 16.71 24.83 -16.79
CA PRO A 462 15.48 24.95 -16.00
C PRO A 462 14.59 23.69 -16.00
N SER A 463 14.54 22.97 -17.14
CA SER A 463 13.82 21.69 -17.26
C SER A 463 14.45 20.60 -16.36
N VAL A 464 15.77 20.47 -16.37
CA VAL A 464 16.49 19.51 -15.51
C VAL A 464 16.31 19.87 -14.04
N LYS A 465 16.34 21.16 -13.68
CA LYS A 465 16.05 21.63 -12.31
C LYS A 465 14.68 21.16 -11.82
N ALA A 466 13.62 21.35 -12.63
CA ALA A 466 12.27 20.90 -12.28
C ALA A 466 12.18 19.37 -12.11
N LYS A 467 12.88 18.59 -12.94
CA LYS A 467 12.96 17.12 -12.80
C LYS A 467 13.65 16.72 -11.48
N LEU A 468 14.74 17.40 -11.10
CA LEU A 468 15.46 17.15 -9.85
C LEU A 468 14.61 17.50 -8.62
N GLU A 469 13.89 18.62 -8.65
CA GLU A 469 12.94 18.99 -7.59
C GLU A 469 11.83 17.94 -7.44
N ASN A 470 11.31 17.41 -8.55
CA ASN A 470 10.33 16.32 -8.54
C ASN A 470 10.91 15.02 -7.97
N ILE A 471 12.15 14.65 -8.30
CA ILE A 471 12.84 13.49 -7.70
C ILE A 471 12.91 13.65 -6.18
N LEU A 472 13.43 14.79 -5.71
CA LEU A 472 13.57 15.09 -4.29
C LEU A 472 12.21 15.10 -3.59
N HIS A 473 11.17 15.64 -4.22
CA HIS A 473 9.81 15.61 -3.67
C HIS A 473 9.29 14.18 -3.45
N HIS A 474 9.45 13.30 -4.44
CA HIS A 474 8.97 11.91 -4.35
C HIS A 474 9.80 11.06 -3.38
N ILE A 475 11.12 11.26 -3.34
CA ILE A 475 11.99 10.63 -2.33
C ILE A 475 11.55 11.06 -0.93
N GLY A 476 11.33 12.37 -0.71
CA GLY A 476 10.87 12.89 0.58
C GLY A 476 9.53 12.30 1.02
N ALA A 477 8.57 12.22 0.10
CA ALA A 477 7.27 11.58 0.36
C ALA A 477 7.39 10.07 0.67
N GLY A 478 8.38 9.40 0.08
CA GLY A 478 8.69 7.99 0.35
C GLY A 478 9.29 7.79 1.75
N ILE A 479 10.30 8.59 2.12
CA ILE A 479 10.95 8.56 3.44
C ILE A 479 9.93 8.78 4.55
N GLU A 480 9.01 9.72 4.39
CA GLU A 480 7.98 9.99 5.39
C GLU A 480 7.02 8.83 5.64
N SER A 481 6.80 8.00 4.61
CA SER A 481 5.90 6.84 4.66
C SER A 481 6.64 5.53 4.98
N ASN A 482 7.96 5.60 5.21
CA ASN A 482 8.82 4.44 5.39
C ASN A 482 8.86 4.02 6.87
N PRO A 483 8.47 2.78 7.20
CA PRO A 483 8.43 2.29 8.58
C PRO A 483 9.81 2.05 9.21
N SER A 484 10.88 1.99 8.40
CA SER A 484 12.25 1.78 8.92
C SER A 484 12.94 3.05 9.42
N VAL A 485 12.28 4.21 9.31
CA VAL A 485 12.87 5.51 9.65
C VAL A 485 12.75 5.77 11.14
N ASP A 486 13.87 5.66 11.85
CA ASP A 486 13.99 6.14 13.22
C ASP A 486 14.19 7.67 13.27
N HIS A 487 13.70 8.29 14.35
CA HIS A 487 13.84 9.73 14.58
C HIS A 487 15.30 10.16 14.72
N THR A 488 16.12 9.36 15.40
CA THR A 488 17.53 9.66 15.66
C THR A 488 18.32 9.63 14.35
N ASP A 489 18.16 8.56 13.58
CA ASP A 489 18.83 8.37 12.29
C ASP A 489 18.41 9.48 11.29
N LEU A 490 17.11 9.81 11.25
CA LEU A 490 16.59 10.84 10.37
C LEU A 490 17.14 12.23 10.69
N PHE A 491 17.13 12.63 11.96
CA PHE A 491 17.66 13.93 12.36
C PHE A 491 19.17 14.01 12.16
N THR A 492 19.92 12.94 12.45
CA THR A 492 21.37 12.89 12.18
C THR A 492 21.67 13.07 10.69
N PHE A 493 20.92 12.37 9.83
CA PHE A 493 21.04 12.48 8.37
C PHE A 493 20.72 13.90 7.87
N ILE A 494 19.59 14.47 8.29
CA ILE A 494 19.18 15.83 7.92
C ILE A 494 20.23 16.86 8.39
N TYR A 495 20.71 16.73 9.62
CA TYR A 495 21.72 17.62 10.18
C TYR A 495 23.01 17.60 9.35
N GLY A 496 23.48 16.40 8.99
CA GLY A 496 24.65 16.22 8.12
C GLY A 496 24.49 16.94 6.78
N ILE A 497 23.37 16.72 6.09
CA ILE A 497 23.09 17.33 4.79
C ILE A 497 23.08 18.86 4.86
N ILE A 498 22.40 19.44 5.86
CA ILE A 498 22.30 20.90 6.00
C ILE A 498 23.68 21.49 6.34
N LYS A 499 24.43 20.84 7.23
CA LYS A 499 25.77 21.28 7.62
C LYS A 499 26.74 21.26 6.44
N ASP A 500 26.72 20.20 5.64
CA ASP A 500 27.60 20.07 4.47
C ASP A 500 27.20 21.09 3.39
N GLY A 501 25.91 21.22 3.10
CA GLY A 501 25.43 22.21 2.13
C GLY A 501 25.76 23.66 2.50
N PHE A 502 25.78 23.99 3.79
CA PHE A 502 26.15 25.32 4.28
C PHE A 502 27.67 25.55 4.33
N LYS A 503 28.48 24.55 4.68
CA LYS A 503 29.95 24.61 4.58
C LYS A 503 30.40 24.89 3.15
N ASP A 504 29.78 24.24 2.18
CA ASP A 504 30.05 24.46 0.76
C ASP A 504 29.71 25.90 0.36
N GLU A 505 28.61 26.47 0.88
CA GLU A 505 28.26 27.87 0.63
C GLU A 505 29.32 28.84 1.21
N ILE A 506 29.78 28.63 2.45
CA ILE A 506 30.78 29.50 3.10
C ILE A 506 32.14 29.42 2.42
N GLY A 507 32.66 28.21 2.15
CA GLY A 507 33.97 28.05 1.51
C GLY A 507 34.04 28.72 0.13
N TRP A 508 32.91 28.78 -0.59
CA TRP A 508 32.81 29.53 -1.84
C TRP A 508 32.74 31.05 -1.67
N GLN A 509 32.14 31.53 -0.58
CA GLN A 509 32.14 32.97 -0.27
C GLN A 509 33.55 33.45 0.07
N GLU A 510 34.29 32.68 0.87
CA GLU A 510 35.67 32.99 1.27
C GLU A 510 36.64 32.94 0.07
N ASN A 511 36.53 31.91 -0.79
CA ASN A 511 37.35 31.78 -2.00
C ASN A 511 37.11 32.89 -3.05
N ASN A 512 35.90 33.48 -3.08
CA ASN A 512 35.61 34.61 -3.97
C ASN A 512 36.05 35.95 -3.38
N VAL A 513 36.09 36.11 -2.06
CA VAL A 513 36.64 37.31 -1.40
C VAL A 513 38.16 37.37 -1.59
N MET A 514 38.85 36.23 -1.45
CA MET A 514 40.30 36.10 -1.68
C MET A 514 40.74 36.39 -3.13
N LYS A 515 39.84 36.28 -4.13
CA LYS A 515 40.13 36.65 -5.53
C LYS A 515 39.88 38.12 -5.86
N VAL A 516 39.24 38.88 -4.97
CA VAL A 516 38.85 40.29 -5.21
C VAL A 516 39.73 41.28 -4.43
N GLU A 517 40.52 40.83 -3.46
CA GLU A 517 41.46 41.69 -2.71
C GLU A 517 42.71 42.14 -3.50
N GLY A 518 42.74 41.90 -4.81
CA GLY A 518 43.76 42.37 -5.74
C GLY A 518 43.25 43.41 -6.74
N LYS A 519 42.41 44.38 -6.35
CA LYS A 519 42.33 45.75 -6.92
C LYS A 519 41.21 46.60 -6.30
N ASP A 520 41.62 47.78 -5.85
CA ASP A 520 40.89 49.01 -5.56
C ASP A 520 39.95 49.13 -4.35
N LYS A 521 40.48 49.87 -3.37
CA LYS A 521 39.77 50.58 -2.30
C LYS A 521 39.00 51.76 -2.89
N HIS A 522 37.67 51.68 -2.88
CA HIS A 522 36.71 52.74 -2.53
C HIS A 522 35.37 52.50 -3.23
N THR A 523 34.35 52.07 -2.47
CA THR A 523 32.98 52.61 -2.46
C THR A 523 32.10 51.71 -1.59
N ASN A 524 31.36 52.33 -0.66
CA ASN A 524 30.32 51.67 0.12
C ASN A 524 29.15 51.30 -0.81
N ALA A 525 29.21 50.11 -1.42
CA ALA A 525 28.14 49.58 -2.24
C ALA A 525 27.22 48.70 -1.41
N LYS A 526 25.97 49.14 -1.29
CA LYS A 526 24.81 48.37 -0.81
C LYS A 526 24.84 46.97 -1.42
N ARG A 527 24.81 45.94 -0.57
CA ARG A 527 24.60 44.54 -0.96
C ARG A 527 23.23 44.43 -1.63
N ILE A 528 23.20 44.45 -2.95
CA ILE A 528 22.36 43.65 -3.87
C ILE A 528 22.93 43.93 -5.27
N SER A 529 23.83 43.08 -5.73
CA SER A 529 24.09 42.95 -7.16
C SER A 529 23.14 41.89 -7.72
N ARG A 530 22.05 42.36 -8.33
CA ARG A 530 21.19 41.56 -9.21
C ARG A 530 22.04 40.98 -10.34
N GLY A 531 21.93 39.66 -10.54
CA GLY A 531 22.46 38.99 -11.73
C GLY A 531 23.98 38.76 -11.74
N ARG A 532 24.46 37.78 -10.97
CA ARG A 532 25.70 37.06 -11.33
C ARG A 532 25.33 35.61 -11.63
N LEU A 533 25.68 35.15 -12.83
CA LEU A 533 25.64 33.74 -13.23
C LEU A 533 26.23 32.89 -12.11
N VAL A 534 25.37 32.14 -11.43
CA VAL A 534 25.80 31.18 -10.40
C VAL A 534 26.42 29.99 -11.13
N PRO A 535 27.70 29.66 -10.92
CA PRO A 535 28.31 28.47 -11.52
C PRO A 535 27.54 27.21 -11.08
N GLY A 536 27.36 26.25 -12.00
CA GLY A 536 26.50 25.07 -11.80
C GLY A 536 26.79 24.25 -10.53
N GLY A 537 27.99 24.35 -9.96
CA GLY A 537 28.39 23.64 -8.74
C GLY A 537 27.85 24.19 -7.41
N LEU A 538 27.29 25.41 -7.34
CA LEU A 538 26.69 25.97 -6.11
C LEU A 538 25.16 25.82 -6.05
N LEU A 539 24.53 25.68 -7.22
CA LEU A 539 23.09 25.43 -7.36
C LEU A 539 22.70 24.01 -6.89
N SER A 540 23.68 23.10 -6.86
CA SER A 540 23.54 21.69 -6.55
C SER A 540 23.31 21.39 -5.07
N THR A 541 24.11 22.02 -4.20
CA THR A 541 23.99 21.89 -2.74
C THR A 541 22.72 22.55 -2.25
N HIS A 542 22.34 23.69 -2.85
CA HIS A 542 21.11 24.42 -2.53
C HIS A 542 19.85 23.53 -2.55
N LEU A 543 19.62 22.79 -3.64
CA LEU A 543 18.41 21.97 -3.79
C LEU A 543 18.34 20.85 -2.75
N ILE A 544 19.47 20.24 -2.44
CA ILE A 544 19.57 19.16 -1.45
C ILE A 544 19.35 19.72 -0.03
N THR A 545 19.90 20.90 0.29
CA THR A 545 19.66 21.59 1.55
C THR A 545 18.20 21.96 1.72
N VAL A 546 17.55 22.51 0.69
CA VAL A 546 16.11 22.82 0.71
C VAL A 546 15.27 21.56 0.91
N PHE A 547 15.64 20.45 0.27
CA PHE A 547 15.00 19.15 0.48
C PHE A 547 15.09 18.70 1.95
N ALA A 548 16.28 18.74 2.56
CA ALA A 548 16.47 18.38 3.96
C ALA A 548 15.66 19.26 4.90
N LEU A 549 15.65 20.59 4.68
CA LEU A 549 14.84 21.54 5.45
C LEU A 549 13.33 21.27 5.33
N ARG A 550 12.85 20.89 4.14
CA ARG A 550 11.43 20.56 3.93
C ARG A 550 11.02 19.29 4.69
N ILE A 551 11.86 18.25 4.68
CA ILE A 551 11.61 17.03 5.47
C ILE A 551 11.60 17.37 6.97
N LEU A 552 12.58 18.14 7.44
CA LEU A 552 12.67 18.57 8.83
C LEU A 552 11.41 19.31 9.26
N HIS A 553 11.00 20.33 8.49
CA HIS A 553 9.80 21.11 8.76
C HIS A 553 8.54 20.23 8.84
N LYS A 554 8.38 19.28 7.92
CA LYS A 554 7.21 18.40 7.90
C LYS A 554 7.19 17.42 9.06
N ARG A 555 8.34 16.83 9.43
CA ARG A 555 8.45 15.94 10.61
C ARG A 555 8.14 16.69 11.90
N MET A 556 8.73 17.87 12.10
CA MET A 556 8.47 18.72 13.29
C MET A 556 7.01 19.20 13.36
N LYS A 557 6.37 19.49 12.22
CA LYS A 557 4.95 19.87 12.19
C LYS A 557 4.02 18.73 12.61
N GLY A 558 4.41 17.48 12.32
CA GLY A 558 3.71 16.27 12.76
C GLY A 558 3.86 15.96 14.25
N MET A 559 4.99 16.31 14.85
CA MET A 559 5.35 16.07 16.27
C MET A 559 4.56 16.90 17.30
N LYS A 560 3.52 17.65 16.90
CA LYS A 560 2.79 18.57 17.78
C LYS A 560 2.09 17.91 18.98
N GLN A 561 2.07 16.58 19.07
CA GLN A 561 1.49 15.81 20.18
C GLN A 561 2.54 15.27 21.17
N ASP A 562 3.83 15.20 20.81
CA ASP A 562 4.92 14.58 21.60
C ASP A 562 5.88 15.60 22.24
N VAL A 563 5.37 16.79 22.59
CA VAL A 563 6.18 17.95 23.05
C VAL A 563 6.86 17.74 24.42
N LYS A 564 6.78 16.54 25.01
CA LYS A 564 7.29 16.23 26.34
C LYS A 564 8.48 15.25 26.38
N ASP A 565 8.91 14.73 25.23
CA ASP A 565 10.03 13.78 25.21
C ASP A 565 11.37 14.52 25.25
N GLU A 566 12.03 14.50 26.41
CA GLU A 566 13.32 15.13 26.67
C GLU A 566 14.41 14.67 25.67
N TYR A 567 14.37 13.41 25.26
CA TYR A 567 15.25 12.85 24.24
C TYR A 567 15.09 13.53 22.86
N ASN A 568 13.85 13.72 22.39
CA ASN A 568 13.59 14.38 21.11
C ASN A 568 13.99 15.86 21.12
N LEU A 569 13.81 16.54 22.26
CA LEU A 569 14.25 17.92 22.43
C LEU A 569 15.78 18.05 22.36
N SER A 570 16.52 17.09 22.94
CA SER A 570 17.98 17.07 22.87
C SER A 570 18.51 16.93 21.45
N LEU A 571 17.82 16.17 20.58
CA LEU A 571 18.18 16.01 19.17
C LEU A 571 17.87 17.26 18.33
N LEU A 572 16.89 18.07 18.74
CA LEU A 572 16.47 19.28 18.03
C LEU A 572 17.28 20.53 18.44
N ASP A 573 17.85 20.56 19.64
CA ASP A 573 18.62 21.72 20.14
C ASP A 573 19.77 22.15 19.21
N PRO A 574 20.60 21.22 18.65
CA PRO A 574 21.66 21.57 17.72
C PRO A 574 21.18 22.24 16.42
N PHE A 575 19.93 22.01 16.00
CA PHE A 575 19.37 22.62 14.80
C PHE A 575 19.13 24.12 14.97
N VAL A 576 18.96 24.63 16.19
CA VAL A 576 18.73 26.06 16.43
C VAL A 576 19.91 26.90 15.90
N LYS A 577 21.14 26.47 16.22
CA LYS A 577 22.35 27.12 15.73
C LYS A 577 22.49 26.96 14.22
N LEU A 578 22.34 25.73 13.71
CA LEU A 578 22.49 25.44 12.28
C LEU A 578 21.52 26.26 11.42
N LEU A 579 20.25 26.33 11.82
CA LEU A 579 19.22 27.10 11.10
C LEU A 579 19.42 28.61 11.24
N SER A 580 19.92 29.09 12.39
CA SER A 580 20.32 30.49 12.57
C SER A 580 21.42 30.87 11.58
N ASP A 581 22.39 29.98 11.37
CA ASP A 581 23.45 30.18 10.37
C ASP A 581 22.88 30.19 8.94
N CYS A 582 21.91 29.30 8.63
CA CYS A 582 21.22 29.28 7.34
C CYS A 582 20.47 30.58 7.00
N LEU A 583 20.10 31.42 7.99
CA LEU A 583 19.48 32.73 7.73
C LEU A 583 20.43 33.73 7.05
N ARG A 584 21.72 33.40 6.96
CA ARG A 584 22.73 34.20 6.23
C ARG A 584 22.90 33.75 4.78
N SER A 585 22.15 32.74 4.33
CA SER A 585 22.25 32.20 2.97
C SER A 585 21.81 33.23 1.93
N LYS A 586 22.40 33.14 0.74
CA LYS A 586 22.03 33.98 -0.41
C LYS A 586 20.73 33.53 -1.10
N TYR A 587 20.25 32.34 -0.79
CA TYR A 587 19.12 31.73 -1.49
C TYR A 587 17.80 31.87 -0.73
N GLU A 588 16.79 32.47 -1.36
CA GLU A 588 15.47 32.71 -0.75
C GLU A 588 14.76 31.42 -0.31
N ASP A 589 14.93 30.31 -1.03
CA ASP A 589 14.29 29.03 -0.68
C ASP A 589 14.85 28.44 0.63
N ILE A 590 16.17 28.56 0.86
CA ILE A 590 16.82 28.16 2.12
C ILE A 590 16.33 29.06 3.25
N LEU A 591 16.29 30.38 3.04
CA LEU A 591 15.79 31.33 4.03
C LEU A 591 14.35 30.99 4.42
N SER A 592 13.45 30.85 3.44
CA SER A 592 12.04 30.51 3.64
C SER A 592 11.86 29.19 4.42
N ALA A 593 12.55 28.13 4.01
CA ALA A 593 12.44 26.83 4.65
C ALA A 593 13.03 26.85 6.08
N SER A 594 14.13 27.57 6.30
CA SER A 594 14.76 27.74 7.62
C SER A 594 13.88 28.55 8.57
N LEU A 595 13.28 29.64 8.09
CA LEU A 595 12.31 30.45 8.86
C LEU A 595 11.10 29.61 9.29
N GLY A 596 10.58 28.77 8.40
CA GLY A 596 9.51 27.82 8.71
C GLY A 596 9.90 26.84 9.83
N CYS A 597 11.09 26.25 9.73
CA CYS A 597 11.63 25.35 10.77
C CYS A 597 11.78 26.06 12.12
N LEU A 598 12.43 27.22 12.15
CA LEU A 598 12.63 28.02 13.36
C LEU A 598 11.30 28.45 14.00
N THR A 599 10.26 28.72 13.20
CA THR A 599 8.93 29.11 13.72
C THR A 599 8.32 28.02 14.60
N ILE A 600 8.66 26.76 14.36
CA ILE A 600 8.25 25.62 15.20
C ILE A 600 9.19 25.51 16.40
N LEU A 601 10.51 25.55 16.19
CA LEU A 601 11.50 25.37 17.26
C LEU A 601 11.43 26.44 18.36
N VAL A 602 11.14 27.70 18.02
CA VAL A 602 10.99 28.80 19.00
C VAL A 602 9.82 28.57 19.97
N ARG A 603 8.90 27.66 19.65
CA ARG A 603 7.80 27.28 20.55
C ARG A 603 8.17 26.21 21.55
N LEU A 604 9.33 25.58 21.40
CA LEU A 604 9.83 24.50 22.26
C LEU A 604 10.80 25.05 23.31
N PRO A 605 10.88 24.44 24.50
CA PRO A 605 11.81 24.84 25.55
C PRO A 605 13.23 24.34 25.24
N LEU A 606 13.95 25.01 24.33
CA LEU A 606 15.30 24.63 23.89
C LEU A 606 16.37 25.56 24.48
N PRO A 607 17.40 25.04 25.18
CA PRO A 607 18.47 25.86 25.78
C PRO A 607 19.24 26.72 24.77
N SER A 608 19.55 26.19 23.57
CA SER A 608 20.30 26.93 22.55
C SER A 608 19.57 28.18 22.06
N LEU A 609 18.25 28.26 22.23
CA LEU A 609 17.44 29.40 21.82
C LEU A 609 17.85 30.68 22.57
N GLU A 610 18.18 30.60 23.86
CA GLU A 610 18.59 31.79 24.63
C GLU A 610 19.86 32.43 24.06
N SER A 611 20.81 31.59 23.62
CA SER A 611 22.07 32.04 23.03
C SER A 611 21.91 32.59 21.61
N GLN A 612 21.06 31.96 20.78
CA GLN A 612 20.92 32.29 19.36
C GLN A 612 19.84 33.31 19.05
N ALA A 613 18.89 33.54 19.95
CA ALA A 613 17.72 34.36 19.63
C ALA A 613 18.09 35.84 19.34
N LYS A 614 19.20 36.36 19.88
CA LYS A 614 19.75 37.68 19.47
C LYS A 614 20.25 37.65 18.02
N THR A 615 20.97 36.61 17.63
CA THR A 615 21.48 36.41 16.26
C THR A 615 20.33 36.27 15.26
N ILE A 616 19.32 35.46 15.59
CA ILE A 616 18.12 35.27 14.79
C ILE A 616 17.38 36.60 14.62
N LYS A 617 17.23 37.40 15.69
CA LYS A 617 16.61 38.73 15.62
C LYS A 617 17.31 39.63 14.61
N VAL A 618 18.64 39.73 14.67
CA VAL A 618 19.41 40.60 13.76
C VAL A 618 19.21 40.14 12.31
N ALA A 619 19.34 38.84 12.05
CA ALA A 619 19.13 38.28 10.72
C ALA A 619 17.70 38.54 10.18
N LEU A 620 16.67 38.45 11.03
CA LEU A 620 15.29 38.75 10.64
C LEU A 620 15.10 40.22 10.23
N LEU A 621 15.73 41.15 10.95
CA LEU A 621 15.65 42.57 10.65
C LEU A 621 16.39 42.89 9.35
N ASP A 622 17.57 42.30 9.13
CA ASP A 622 18.31 42.42 7.87
C ASP A 622 17.52 41.87 6.66
N ILE A 623 16.83 40.73 6.84
CA ILE A 623 15.95 40.15 5.80
C ILE A 623 14.74 41.06 5.54
N ALA A 624 14.13 41.62 6.58
CA ALA A 624 12.99 42.51 6.45
C ALA A 624 13.37 43.81 5.72
N GLU A 625 14.53 44.40 6.02
CA GLU A 625 15.04 45.62 5.38
C GLU A 625 15.46 45.41 3.92
N SER A 626 16.03 44.25 3.61
CA SER A 626 16.46 43.92 2.23
C SER A 626 15.31 43.48 1.32
N SER A 627 14.15 43.11 1.89
CA SER A 627 12.99 42.68 1.11
C SER A 627 12.31 43.87 0.42
N VAL A 628 12.40 43.91 -0.91
CA VAL A 628 11.80 44.99 -1.73
C VAL A 628 10.27 44.88 -1.79
N ASN A 629 9.72 43.68 -1.59
CA ASN A 629 8.29 43.41 -1.67
C ASN A 629 7.71 42.94 -0.33
N SER A 630 6.85 43.79 0.26
CA SER A 630 6.16 43.56 1.53
C SER A 630 5.18 42.38 1.51
N SER A 631 4.72 41.95 0.33
CA SER A 631 3.81 40.81 0.15
C SER A 631 4.52 39.49 -0.16
N SER A 632 5.85 39.47 -0.23
CA SER A 632 6.60 38.24 -0.54
C SER A 632 6.41 37.15 0.53
N LEU A 633 6.38 35.88 0.11
CA LEU A 633 6.26 34.73 1.02
C LEU A 633 7.40 34.69 2.07
N LEU A 634 8.59 35.15 1.69
CA LEU A 634 9.74 35.30 2.56
C LEU A 634 9.46 36.32 3.68
N MET A 635 8.93 37.50 3.33
CA MET A 635 8.57 38.53 4.30
C MET A 635 7.49 38.07 5.26
N GLN A 636 6.44 37.39 4.76
CA GLN A 636 5.40 36.83 5.63
C GLN A 636 5.96 35.79 6.61
N SER A 637 6.89 34.94 6.17
CA SER A 637 7.56 33.94 7.02
C SER A 637 8.47 34.60 8.05
N CYS A 638 9.20 35.64 7.65
CA CYS A 638 10.06 36.46 8.51
C CYS A 638 9.26 37.13 9.64
N LEU A 639 8.18 37.85 9.30
CA LEU A 639 7.32 38.52 10.28
C LEU A 639 6.60 37.53 11.20
N THR A 640 6.24 36.36 10.69
CA THR A 640 5.66 35.27 11.49
C THR A 640 6.67 34.76 12.53
N LEU A 641 7.91 34.49 12.11
CA LEU A 641 8.97 34.07 13.03
C LEU A 641 9.24 35.16 14.07
N LEU A 642 9.34 36.42 13.66
CA LEU A 642 9.54 37.55 14.58
C LEU A 642 8.40 37.66 15.61
N THR A 643 7.16 37.47 15.18
CA THR A 643 5.99 37.45 16.09
C THR A 643 6.12 36.34 17.14
N VAL A 644 6.52 35.14 16.72
CA VAL A 644 6.67 33.99 17.61
C VAL A 644 7.87 34.18 18.54
N LEU A 645 8.98 34.73 18.04
CA LEU A 645 10.16 35.07 18.82
C LEU A 645 9.85 36.04 19.95
N LEU A 646 9.12 37.13 19.66
CA LEU A 646 8.71 38.12 20.65
C LEU A 646 7.78 37.54 21.73
N ARG A 647 6.92 36.58 21.37
CA ARG A 647 5.99 35.97 22.33
C ARG A 647 6.67 34.98 23.26
N ASN A 648 7.66 34.24 22.76
CA ASN A 648 8.20 33.07 23.45
C ASN A 648 9.58 33.30 24.08
N THR A 649 10.29 34.37 23.72
CA THR A 649 11.62 34.69 24.27
C THR A 649 11.62 36.04 24.99
N ASN A 650 12.59 36.27 25.88
CA ASN A 650 12.76 37.53 26.63
C ASN A 650 13.45 38.64 25.82
N ILE A 651 13.42 38.56 24.49
CA ILE A 651 14.11 39.51 23.63
C ILE A 651 13.24 40.74 23.35
N THR A 652 13.86 41.90 23.49
CA THR A 652 13.27 43.20 23.16
C THR A 652 13.82 43.77 21.85
N LEU A 653 13.01 44.62 21.21
CA LEU A 653 13.39 45.44 20.07
C LEU A 653 13.76 46.84 20.57
N SER A 654 14.80 47.45 20.00
CA SER A 654 15.14 48.84 20.31
C SER A 654 14.15 49.81 19.64
N SER A 655 14.11 51.05 20.13
CA SER A 655 13.23 52.10 19.58
C SER A 655 13.45 52.33 18.08
N ASP A 656 14.70 52.29 17.61
CA ASP A 656 15.04 52.45 16.18
C ASP A 656 14.54 51.28 15.34
N GLN A 657 14.71 50.05 15.84
CA GLN A 657 14.29 48.83 15.15
C GLN A 657 12.77 48.72 15.06
N LEU A 658 12.05 49.16 16.10
CA LEU A 658 10.60 49.27 16.06
C LEU A 658 10.12 50.35 15.08
N ARG A 659 10.81 51.49 14.99
CA ARG A 659 10.50 52.55 14.03
C ARG A 659 10.67 52.05 12.59
N LEU A 660 11.78 51.38 12.28
CA LEU A 660 12.03 50.77 10.97
C LEU A 660 10.97 49.73 10.61
N LEU A 661 10.57 48.90 11.56
CA LEU A 661 9.54 47.87 11.37
C LEU A 661 8.15 48.47 11.11
N ILE A 662 7.78 49.53 11.82
CA ILE A 662 6.51 50.25 11.65
C ILE A 662 6.43 50.98 10.30
N GLN A 663 7.59 51.41 9.77
CA GLN A 663 7.70 52.07 8.47
C GLN A 663 7.63 51.09 7.28
N LEU A 664 7.58 49.78 7.54
CA LEU A 664 7.43 48.81 6.46
C LEU A 664 6.07 48.98 5.74
N PRO A 665 6.02 48.82 4.41
CA PRO A 665 4.79 49.02 3.64
C PRO A 665 3.61 48.16 4.12
N ILE A 666 3.88 46.99 4.71
CA ILE A 666 2.85 46.09 5.25
C ILE A 666 2.03 46.70 6.39
N PHE A 667 2.56 47.69 7.11
CA PHE A 667 1.84 48.43 8.15
C PHE A 667 1.24 49.74 7.63
N LEU A 668 1.83 50.31 6.58
CA LEU A 668 1.33 51.54 5.96
C LEU A 668 0.07 51.28 5.12
N ASP A 669 0.03 50.16 4.39
CA ASP A 669 -1.07 49.78 3.49
C ASP A 669 -2.15 48.91 4.14
N LEU A 670 -2.18 48.81 5.48
CA LEU A 670 -3.13 47.98 6.25
C LEU A 670 -4.61 48.21 5.87
N GLU A 671 -4.97 49.43 5.45
CA GLU A 671 -6.32 49.80 5.01
C GLU A 671 -6.69 49.27 3.62
N LYS A 672 -5.70 49.16 2.72
CA LYS A 672 -5.88 48.71 1.33
C LYS A 672 -5.75 47.20 1.19
N ASP A 673 -4.78 46.59 1.88
CA ASP A 673 -4.54 45.15 1.89
C ASP A 673 -4.25 44.64 3.32
N PRO A 674 -5.29 44.22 4.06
CA PRO A 674 -5.14 43.90 5.47
C PRO A 674 -4.44 42.53 5.68
N SER A 675 -3.15 42.57 6.05
CA SER A 675 -2.38 41.36 6.34
C SER A 675 -2.61 40.80 7.75
N ALA A 676 -3.06 39.54 7.82
CA ALA A 676 -3.24 38.82 9.08
C ALA A 676 -1.92 38.58 9.85
N VAL A 677 -0.78 38.57 9.17
CA VAL A 677 0.55 38.41 9.77
C VAL A 677 0.98 39.71 10.44
N ALA A 678 0.82 40.85 9.77
CA ALA A 678 1.09 42.18 10.35
C ALA A 678 0.28 42.42 11.62
N LEU A 679 -1.02 42.08 11.62
CA LEU A 679 -1.87 42.17 12.81
C LEU A 679 -1.43 41.23 13.95
N SER A 680 -0.85 40.07 13.62
CA SER A 680 -0.29 39.14 14.63
C SER A 680 0.93 39.72 15.32
N LEU A 681 1.80 40.34 14.53
CA LEU A 681 3.01 40.99 14.98
C LEU A 681 2.68 42.20 15.84
N LEU A 682 1.76 43.07 15.38
CA LEU A 682 1.27 44.20 16.15
C LEU A 682 0.71 43.75 17.50
N LYS A 683 -0.10 42.68 17.54
CA LYS A 683 -0.57 42.11 18.80
C LYS A 683 0.59 41.68 19.71
N GLY A 684 1.63 41.07 19.14
CA GLY A 684 2.83 40.68 19.88
C GLY A 684 3.56 41.89 20.48
N ILE A 685 3.71 42.95 19.70
CA ILE A 685 4.34 44.22 20.13
C ILE A 685 3.53 44.85 21.27
N VAL A 686 2.21 44.95 21.12
CA VAL A 686 1.30 45.50 22.16
C VAL A 686 1.35 44.66 23.43
N SER A 687 1.32 43.32 23.32
CA SER A 687 1.37 42.43 24.49
C SER A 687 2.67 42.55 25.30
N ARG A 688 3.76 42.97 24.66
CA ARG A 688 5.07 43.21 25.30
C ARG A 688 5.28 44.65 25.74
N LYS A 689 4.27 45.52 25.59
CA LYS A 689 4.31 46.95 25.98
C LYS A 689 5.50 47.71 25.37
N LEU A 690 5.85 47.41 24.12
CA LEU A 690 6.93 48.09 23.42
C LEU A 690 6.45 49.44 22.89
N VAL A 691 6.88 50.55 23.52
CA VAL A 691 6.32 51.89 23.27
C VAL A 691 7.05 52.65 22.16
N VAL A 692 6.34 52.96 21.07
CA VAL A 692 6.78 53.86 19.99
C VAL A 692 5.60 54.71 19.50
N PRO A 693 5.79 56.01 19.17
CA PRO A 693 4.70 56.90 18.72
C PRO A 693 3.88 56.35 17.54
N GLY A 694 4.51 55.73 16.54
CA GLY A 694 3.81 55.20 15.36
C GLY A 694 2.83 54.04 15.64
N ILE A 695 2.88 53.41 16.83
CA ILE A 695 1.93 52.35 17.20
C ILE A 695 0.54 52.93 17.47
N TYR A 696 0.46 54.13 18.06
CA TYR A 696 -0.82 54.79 18.35
C TYR A 696 -1.60 55.07 17.05
N ASP A 697 -0.90 55.51 16.00
CA ASP A 697 -1.49 55.75 14.68
C ASP A 697 -1.98 54.45 14.03
N ILE A 698 -1.18 53.38 14.08
CA ILE A 698 -1.56 52.08 13.52
C ILE A 698 -2.78 51.50 14.24
N VAL A 699 -2.87 51.62 15.57
CA VAL A 699 -4.00 51.07 16.33
C VAL A 699 -5.30 51.78 16.01
N LYS A 700 -5.26 53.08 15.68
CA LYS A 700 -6.43 53.80 15.15
C LYS A 700 -6.93 53.18 13.85
N ARG A 701 -6.03 52.87 12.91
CA ARG A 701 -6.38 52.16 11.66
C ARG A 701 -6.91 50.75 11.92
N VAL A 702 -6.36 50.04 12.92
CA VAL A 702 -6.87 48.72 13.34
C VAL A 702 -8.29 48.80 13.90
N ALA A 703 -8.61 49.85 14.66
CA ALA A 703 -9.96 50.10 15.17
C ALA A 703 -10.96 50.37 14.03
N GLU A 704 -10.54 51.09 12.99
CA GLU A 704 -11.34 51.30 11.78
C GLU A 704 -11.54 50.00 10.99
N LEU A 705 -10.46 49.24 10.75
CA LEU A 705 -10.49 47.92 10.07
C LEU A 705 -11.33 46.88 10.80
N MET A 706 -11.43 46.96 12.13
CA MET A 706 -12.31 46.09 12.92
C MET A 706 -13.77 46.20 12.47
N VAL A 707 -14.18 47.38 12.00
CA VAL A 707 -15.56 47.68 11.59
C VAL A 707 -15.73 47.62 10.07
N THR A 708 -14.76 48.08 9.29
CA THR A 708 -14.88 48.19 7.82
C THR A 708 -14.53 46.92 7.06
N SER A 709 -13.75 45.99 7.64
CA SER A 709 -13.28 44.80 6.93
C SER A 709 -14.40 43.78 6.68
N GLN A 710 -14.48 43.30 5.44
CA GLN A 710 -15.42 42.25 5.03
C GLN A 710 -15.06 40.86 5.58
N MET A 711 -13.77 40.62 5.91
CA MET A 711 -13.30 39.33 6.41
C MET A 711 -13.44 39.19 7.93
N GLU A 712 -14.26 38.23 8.38
CA GLU A 712 -14.51 37.99 9.81
C GLU A 712 -13.23 37.64 10.59
N SER A 713 -12.32 36.89 9.97
CA SER A 713 -11.03 36.49 10.57
C SER A 713 -10.16 37.71 10.92
N ILE A 714 -10.18 38.74 10.08
CA ILE A 714 -9.48 40.00 10.28
C ILE A 714 -10.17 40.81 11.37
N ARG A 715 -11.50 40.97 11.32
CA ARG A 715 -12.27 41.68 12.36
C ARG A 715 -12.01 41.12 13.76
N LYS A 716 -12.06 39.78 13.91
CA LYS A 716 -11.75 39.09 15.19
C LYS A 716 -10.33 39.39 15.67
N LYS A 717 -9.37 39.51 14.76
CA LYS A 717 -7.97 39.77 15.11
C LYS A 717 -7.75 41.23 15.50
N CYS A 718 -8.33 42.16 14.75
CA CYS A 718 -8.33 43.59 15.09
C CYS A 718 -8.98 43.84 16.45
N SER A 719 -10.14 43.22 16.72
CA SER A 719 -10.82 43.31 18.02
C SER A 719 -9.94 42.82 19.17
N LYS A 720 -9.29 41.64 19.01
CA LYS A 720 -8.36 41.12 20.03
C LYS A 720 -7.13 42.00 20.23
N THR A 721 -6.63 42.63 19.19
CA THR A 721 -5.47 43.54 19.28
C THR A 721 -5.86 44.86 19.94
N LEU A 722 -6.99 45.44 19.56
CA LEU A 722 -7.52 46.68 20.16
C LEU A 722 -7.85 46.47 21.64
N LEU A 723 -8.49 45.36 22.00
CA LEU A 723 -8.78 45.02 23.40
C LEU A 723 -7.49 44.92 24.23
N GLN A 724 -6.47 44.21 23.73
CA GLN A 724 -5.19 44.11 24.42
C GLN A 724 -4.53 45.49 24.58
N PHE A 725 -4.64 46.35 23.58
CA PHE A 725 -4.09 47.70 23.62
C PHE A 725 -4.77 48.56 24.69
N LEU A 726 -6.10 48.50 24.77
CA LEU A 726 -6.87 49.26 25.76
C LEU A 726 -6.61 48.79 27.19
N LEU A 727 -6.32 47.51 27.40
CA LEU A 727 -6.09 46.94 28.74
C LEU A 727 -4.64 47.10 29.22
N ASP A 728 -3.65 46.81 28.36
CA ASP A 728 -2.28 46.59 28.82
C ASP A 728 -1.28 47.67 28.39
N TYR A 729 -1.60 48.48 27.39
CA TYR A 729 -0.69 49.44 26.80
C TYR A 729 -0.84 50.83 27.46
N PRO A 730 0.26 51.60 27.63
CA PRO A 730 0.17 52.92 28.28
C PRO A 730 -0.61 53.93 27.43
N LEU A 731 -1.74 54.39 27.97
CA LEU A 731 -2.67 55.34 27.34
C LEU A 731 -2.86 56.58 28.20
N ARG A 732 -3.04 57.74 27.55
CA ARG A 732 -3.52 58.96 28.20
C ARG A 732 -5.04 58.89 28.29
N GLU A 733 -5.63 59.44 29.36
CA GLU A 733 -7.09 59.43 29.58
C GLU A 733 -7.89 59.98 28.40
N LYS A 734 -7.39 61.06 27.78
CA LYS A 734 -8.02 61.65 26.58
C LYS A 734 -8.08 60.67 25.39
N LEU A 735 -7.00 59.92 25.16
CA LEU A 735 -6.93 58.96 24.04
C LEU A 735 -7.82 57.73 24.31
N LEU A 736 -7.93 57.31 25.57
CA LEU A 736 -8.86 56.25 25.97
C LEU A 736 -10.32 56.68 25.72
N GLN A 737 -10.68 57.90 26.12
CA GLN A 737 -12.01 58.46 25.85
C GLN A 737 -12.30 58.56 24.35
N GLU A 738 -11.33 58.98 23.53
CA GLU A 738 -11.47 59.00 22.07
C GLU A 738 -11.79 57.61 21.47
N HIS A 739 -11.09 56.57 21.91
CA HIS A 739 -11.37 55.20 21.46
C HIS A 739 -12.75 54.71 21.92
N LEU A 740 -13.16 54.98 23.17
CA LEU A 740 -14.49 54.63 23.67
C LEU A 740 -15.61 55.36 22.91
N ASN A 741 -15.44 56.64 22.64
CA ASN A 741 -16.38 57.43 21.83
C ASN A 741 -16.49 56.89 20.40
N SER A 742 -15.37 56.49 19.79
CA SER A 742 -15.35 55.85 18.47
C SER A 742 -16.12 54.52 18.47
N LEU A 743 -15.95 53.67 19.50
CA LEU A 743 -16.70 52.42 19.64
C LEU A 743 -18.21 52.66 19.79
N LEU A 744 -18.61 53.65 20.60
CA LEU A 744 -20.02 54.04 20.77
C LEU A 744 -20.62 54.54 19.45
N SER A 745 -19.89 55.35 18.68
CA SER A 745 -20.33 55.82 17.36
C SER A 745 -20.52 54.66 16.38
N ASN A 746 -19.62 53.67 16.40
CA ASN A 746 -19.68 52.51 15.53
C ASN A 746 -20.85 51.56 15.91
N LEU A 747 -21.13 51.39 17.20
CA LEU A 747 -22.31 50.63 17.67
C LEU A 747 -23.61 51.26 17.18
N ARG A 748 -23.73 52.60 17.26
CA ARG A 748 -24.88 53.32 16.70
C ARG A 748 -25.01 53.06 15.20
N ARG A 749 -23.92 53.13 14.44
CA ARG A 749 -23.93 52.88 12.98
C ARG A 749 -24.43 51.49 12.60
N VAL A 750 -24.01 50.45 13.34
CA VAL A 750 -24.48 49.07 13.12
C VAL A 750 -25.96 48.92 13.47
N PHE A 751 -26.39 49.48 14.59
CA PHE A 751 -27.79 49.42 15.06
C PHE A 751 -28.78 50.03 14.04
N TRP A 752 -28.43 51.17 13.43
CA TRP A 752 -29.25 51.80 12.39
C TRP A 752 -29.27 51.02 11.07
N SER A 753 -28.19 50.35 10.68
CA SER A 753 -28.13 49.53 9.47
C SER A 753 -28.96 48.24 9.54
N THR A 754 -29.15 47.68 10.74
CA THR A 754 -29.99 46.49 10.98
C THR A 754 -31.48 46.81 11.10
N LEU A 755 -31.84 48.08 11.30
CA LEU A 755 -33.23 48.57 11.40
C LEU A 755 -33.78 49.10 10.07
N SER A 756 -32.95 49.19 9.03
CA SER A 756 -33.29 49.71 7.69
C SER A 756 -33.34 48.64 6.59
N VAL A 757 -33.33 47.35 7.00
CA VAL A 757 -33.79 46.18 6.20
C VAL A 757 -35.06 45.66 6.85
#